data_AF-A0A2P2D514-F1
#
_entry.id   AF-A0A2P2D514-F1
#
_cell.length_a   1.000
_cell.length_b   1.000
_cell.length_c   1.000
_cell.angle_alpha   90.00
_cell.angle_beta   90.00
_cell.angle_gamma   90.00
#
_symmetry.space_group_name_H-M   'P 1'
#
loop_
_entity.id
_entity.type
_entity.pdbx_description
1 polymer ?
#
loop_
_entity_poly.entity_id
_entity_poly.type
_entity_poly.pdbx_seq_one_letter_code
_entity_poly.pdbx_strand_id
1 'polypeptide(L)'
;MTQKKKIVKQIQIKKKTKPKENGEKSKEPIRSRSKESDENDLRKKIREAKEKVSRKKKDHKSSRSKKLEIFPSEQKVSAPSFKKERKDKNKSFKQEIAKKSHEEIPSPKEETNYKKSSYENQNKNPGYSPKSSHNKNESHVPGSKPKFYDRRHGSHDWERENEPGRKLLKFFRSRAGKVLSMQEVNSKFIAHAGQKKGYRREKWEAQEQKRSAEEVLIFFEKEGLIEIQKKNIIVRPNQTLQGTISLSKKGDGFVKLTTGTEVFVPGQYTSSAIQGDFVEILPTGIGRKGKLEGEVVSVLRRGRELYRMKVTEKDYKFIVGTFLDMEGDLKEGFLPRKTLLQDLQDEINVGDVLIVTLKQDSDHEKNLYEAHFVRFESDTKEDTDLMRMLMKYNYTILYPEEVKLEELPDEVDESTVDNWNSRVDLRELKSITIDGEYSKDFDDAISFIEEGKKIRFYVHIADVSHYVQPGSDLDVEAYSRATSVYLGSRVVPMLPPELSENLCSLVAKKNRLAFTVEMEADWSGTIFHAKFYKSIIRVEERYTYNRAEEEIKAGDPNNWIFKMMKFADILRKRRLNSGRVDLNLKETKVVTDSEHNVIEIKPVERLQAHILIEEFMLSANIKVAEYIRKKERPTLYRVHEPMDVEKLEMLNSFLRLNGVKAQLKDTSYESIRQVLQVIEGSPSERLFNISLLRSFMQAYYSGEYLGHWGLGFKDYCHFTSPIRRYPDLVCHRVLESILLFDEEPYSEEDIKVMGLHTSHEERKATDSERDYYKLKACRYLEKTGIKEFTATLVGFKSAVAFVELNNPPVEAVIPAIEFTDEGELQAETDFTFYSKKYTKQYSLGETFPVELDRIDFEEIKIYVKMKKFQKKG
;
A
#
# COMPACT_ATOMS: atom_id res chain seq x y z
N MET A 1 -45.63 4.10 37.62
CA MET A 1 -46.47 4.93 38.52
C MET A 1 -45.85 6.34 38.47
N THR A 2 -46.55 7.44 38.21
CA THR A 2 -47.93 7.81 38.63
C THR A 2 -48.81 8.28 37.44
N GLN A 3 -50.12 8.42 37.70
CA GLN A 3 -51.22 8.72 36.74
C GLN A 3 -51.26 10.22 36.30
N LYS A 4 -52.03 10.75 35.32
CA LYS A 4 -53.21 10.31 34.51
C LYS A 4 -53.54 11.32 33.37
N LYS A 5 -54.29 10.88 32.31
CA LYS A 5 -55.06 11.64 31.26
C LYS A 5 -54.23 12.41 30.20
N LYS A 6 -54.35 12.28 28.86
CA LYS A 6 -55.42 12.04 27.83
C LYS A 6 -56.16 13.29 27.29
N ILE A 7 -56.01 13.55 25.97
CA ILE A 7 -56.90 14.10 24.90
C ILE A 7 -55.92 14.58 23.77
N VAL A 8 -55.80 14.09 22.53
CA VAL A 8 -56.66 13.62 21.40
C VAL A 8 -56.62 14.61 20.19
N LYS A 9 -56.43 14.00 19.01
CA LYS A 9 -56.11 14.49 17.65
C LYS A 9 -57.13 15.41 16.92
N GLN A 10 -56.60 16.05 15.86
CA GLN A 10 -57.16 16.30 14.50
C GLN A 10 -58.20 17.42 14.25
N ILE A 11 -57.98 18.21 13.18
CA ILE A 11 -58.95 18.67 12.13
C ILE A 11 -58.19 19.52 11.06
N GLN A 12 -58.83 19.97 9.97
CA GLN A 12 -58.77 19.34 8.65
C GLN A 12 -59.34 20.25 7.52
N ILE A 13 -58.51 20.60 6.52
CA ILE A 13 -58.84 20.98 5.11
C ILE A 13 -60.10 21.86 4.84
N LYS A 14 -59.96 23.06 4.23
CA LYS A 14 -60.66 23.47 2.96
C LYS A 14 -60.34 24.89 2.42
N LYS A 15 -60.66 25.06 1.11
CA LYS A 15 -60.39 26.19 0.18
C LYS A 15 -61.45 27.34 0.24
N LYS A 16 -61.16 28.43 -0.52
CA LYS A 16 -62.00 29.56 -1.04
C LYS A 16 -61.71 30.92 -0.35
N THR A 17 -61.74 32.12 -0.96
CA THR A 17 -62.10 32.61 -2.33
C THR A 17 -61.52 34.03 -2.60
N LYS A 18 -61.45 34.50 -3.87
CA LYS A 18 -61.21 35.92 -4.27
C LYS A 18 -62.52 36.73 -4.42
N PRO A 19 -62.48 38.07 -4.27
CA PRO A 19 -62.90 39.05 -5.31
C PRO A 19 -61.78 40.10 -5.61
N LYS A 20 -61.61 40.74 -6.80
CA LYS A 20 -62.38 41.82 -7.50
C LYS A 20 -62.48 43.15 -6.70
N GLU A 21 -62.32 44.39 -7.23
CA GLU A 21 -61.93 44.93 -8.56
C GLU A 21 -61.65 46.46 -8.51
N ASN A 22 -60.90 47.01 -9.50
CA ASN A 22 -60.89 48.39 -10.07
C ASN A 22 -60.43 49.67 -9.29
N GLY A 23 -59.74 50.58 -10.02
CA GLY A 23 -59.51 52.00 -9.66
C GLY A 23 -58.28 52.67 -10.34
N GLU A 24 -58.47 53.35 -11.48
CA GLU A 24 -57.39 53.96 -12.30
C GLU A 24 -57.00 55.41 -11.87
N LYS A 25 -55.76 55.84 -12.22
CA LYS A 25 -55.51 57.14 -12.92
C LYS A 25 -54.06 57.36 -13.44
N SER A 26 -53.91 57.14 -14.75
CA SER A 26 -53.07 57.87 -15.75
C SER A 26 -51.88 58.77 -15.33
N LYS A 27 -50.70 58.50 -15.94
CA LYS A 27 -49.95 59.48 -16.77
C LYS A 27 -48.95 58.76 -17.70
N GLU A 28 -49.09 58.97 -19.01
CA GLU A 28 -48.21 58.55 -20.11
C GLU A 28 -46.99 59.52 -20.29
N PRO A 29 -46.00 59.33 -21.21
CA PRO A 29 -46.02 58.47 -22.43
C PRO A 29 -44.74 57.66 -22.84
N ILE A 30 -44.96 56.66 -23.73
CA ILE A 30 -44.15 56.25 -24.91
C ILE A 30 -42.66 55.82 -24.66
N ARG A 31 -42.22 54.57 -24.94
CA ARG A 31 -42.11 53.96 -26.30
C ARG A 31 -41.77 52.44 -26.21
N SER A 32 -42.41 51.61 -27.04
CA SER A 32 -42.17 50.16 -27.15
C SER A 32 -41.60 49.75 -28.50
N ARG A 33 -40.61 48.83 -28.56
CA ARG A 33 -40.49 47.69 -29.53
C ARG A 33 -39.15 46.94 -29.43
N SER A 34 -39.13 45.74 -30.02
CA SER A 34 -38.00 44.81 -30.30
C SER A 34 -37.12 44.35 -29.13
N LYS A 35 -37.44 43.15 -28.62
CA LYS A 35 -36.45 42.20 -28.03
C LYS A 35 -36.63 40.76 -28.53
N GLU A 36 -37.85 40.33 -28.88
CA GLU A 36 -38.12 38.97 -29.37
C GLU A 36 -37.69 38.72 -30.84
N SER A 37 -37.48 39.76 -31.65
CA SER A 37 -36.89 39.60 -32.99
C SER A 37 -35.43 39.15 -32.92
N ASP A 38 -34.68 39.80 -32.03
CA ASP A 38 -33.21 39.74 -32.04
C ASP A 38 -32.71 38.42 -31.43
N GLU A 39 -33.45 37.87 -30.46
CA GLU A 39 -33.14 36.56 -29.88
C GLU A 39 -33.39 35.40 -30.87
N ASN A 40 -34.44 35.50 -31.69
CA ASN A 40 -34.72 34.50 -32.74
C ASN A 40 -33.69 34.57 -33.87
N ASP A 41 -33.27 35.78 -34.26
CA ASP A 41 -32.24 35.97 -35.29
C ASP A 41 -30.86 35.48 -34.81
N LEU A 42 -30.56 35.62 -33.50
CA LEU A 42 -29.36 35.05 -32.88
C LEU A 42 -29.39 33.51 -32.87
N ARG A 43 -30.51 32.90 -32.46
CA ARG A 43 -30.70 31.43 -32.49
C ARG A 43 -30.56 30.86 -33.91
N LYS A 44 -31.06 31.57 -34.93
CA LYS A 44 -30.88 31.20 -36.34
C LYS A 44 -29.42 31.25 -36.79
N LYS A 45 -28.70 32.33 -36.47
CA LYS A 45 -27.25 32.48 -36.78
C LYS A 45 -26.40 31.39 -36.12
N ILE A 46 -26.71 31.00 -34.88
CA ILE A 46 -26.03 29.91 -34.17
C ILE A 46 -26.27 28.56 -34.86
N ARG A 47 -27.50 28.28 -35.32
CA ARG A 47 -27.82 27.06 -36.06
C ARG A 47 -27.10 26.99 -37.41
N GLU A 48 -27.09 28.08 -38.18
CA GLU A 48 -26.35 28.16 -39.46
C GLU A 48 -24.82 28.01 -39.27
N ALA A 49 -24.27 28.51 -38.16
CA ALA A 49 -22.87 28.29 -37.80
C ALA A 49 -22.57 26.81 -37.50
N LYS A 50 -23.42 26.13 -36.73
CA LYS A 50 -23.28 24.69 -36.44
C LYS A 50 -23.37 23.82 -37.71
N GLU A 51 -24.27 24.14 -38.64
CA GLU A 51 -24.35 23.45 -39.95
C GLU A 51 -23.11 23.69 -40.83
N LYS A 52 -22.54 24.91 -40.84
CA LYS A 52 -21.28 25.20 -41.56
C LYS A 52 -20.07 24.44 -40.99
N VAL A 53 -19.99 24.27 -39.67
CA VAL A 53 -18.93 23.44 -39.03
C VAL A 53 -19.12 21.95 -39.35
N SER A 54 -20.36 21.46 -39.36
CA SER A 54 -20.69 20.08 -39.75
C SER A 54 -20.27 19.76 -41.19
N ARG A 55 -20.53 20.67 -42.15
CA ARG A 55 -20.11 20.51 -43.55
C ARG A 55 -18.58 20.49 -43.70
N LYS A 56 -17.86 21.44 -43.07
CA LYS A 56 -16.37 21.43 -43.07
C LYS A 56 -15.74 20.15 -42.49
N LYS A 57 -16.38 19.50 -41.51
CA LYS A 57 -15.91 18.20 -40.98
C LYS A 57 -16.16 17.02 -41.93
N LYS A 58 -17.15 17.09 -42.84
CA LYS A 58 -17.37 16.06 -43.87
C LYS A 58 -16.40 16.20 -45.04
N ASP A 59 -16.14 17.43 -45.50
CA ASP A 59 -15.22 17.67 -46.63
C ASP A 59 -13.77 17.21 -46.31
N HIS A 60 -13.31 17.35 -45.07
CA HIS A 60 -11.99 16.87 -44.65
C HIS A 60 -11.84 15.34 -44.54
N LYS A 61 -12.93 14.55 -44.52
CA LYS A 61 -12.85 13.08 -44.61
C LYS A 61 -12.78 12.57 -46.07
N SER A 62 -13.01 13.43 -47.07
CA SER A 62 -13.05 13.04 -48.49
C SER A 62 -11.70 13.10 -49.23
N SER A 63 -10.63 13.59 -48.60
CA SER A 63 -9.38 13.95 -49.29
C SER A 63 -8.18 13.04 -49.02
N ARG A 64 -8.37 11.82 -48.49
CA ARG A 64 -7.26 10.89 -48.17
C ARG A 64 -7.44 9.44 -48.66
N SER A 65 -8.32 9.21 -49.64
CA SER A 65 -8.53 7.93 -50.29
C SER A 65 -8.50 8.06 -51.82
N LYS A 66 -7.30 7.97 -52.43
CA LYS A 66 -7.12 7.70 -53.86
C LYS A 66 -5.68 7.28 -54.17
N LYS A 67 -5.54 6.27 -55.06
CA LYS A 67 -4.34 5.50 -55.45
C LYS A 67 -3.91 4.45 -54.41
N LEU A 68 -3.72 3.17 -54.77
CA LEU A 68 -3.89 2.50 -56.08
C LEU A 68 -4.12 0.98 -55.88
N GLU A 69 -4.95 0.37 -56.72
CA GLU A 69 -5.19 -1.09 -56.83
C GLU A 69 -3.96 -1.78 -57.50
N ILE A 70 -3.74 -3.11 -57.49
CA ILE A 70 -4.46 -4.17 -58.25
C ILE A 70 -4.05 -5.60 -57.74
N PHE A 71 -4.97 -6.56 -57.92
CA PHE A 71 -5.01 -8.03 -57.66
C PHE A 71 -4.01 -8.93 -58.49
N PRO A 72 -4.13 -10.29 -58.52
CA PRO A 72 -4.26 -11.33 -57.47
C PRO A 72 -3.35 -12.58 -57.69
N SER A 73 -3.34 -13.54 -56.74
CA SER A 73 -3.38 -14.99 -57.09
C SER A 73 -3.79 -15.89 -55.91
N GLU A 74 -4.69 -16.84 -56.18
CA GLU A 74 -4.94 -17.99 -55.31
C GLU A 74 -3.85 -19.05 -55.51
N GLN A 75 -3.50 -19.81 -54.46
CA GLN A 75 -3.29 -21.26 -54.62
C GLN A 75 -3.42 -22.02 -53.29
N LYS A 76 -4.09 -23.17 -53.37
CA LYS A 76 -4.19 -24.19 -52.31
C LYS A 76 -2.81 -24.84 -52.08
N VAL A 77 -2.60 -25.49 -50.92
CA VAL A 77 -2.30 -26.95 -50.80
C VAL A 77 -1.83 -27.34 -49.37
N SER A 78 -2.56 -28.31 -48.79
CA SER A 78 -2.24 -29.31 -47.75
C SER A 78 -1.19 -29.09 -46.64
N ALA A 79 -1.57 -29.52 -45.42
CA ALA A 79 -0.64 -30.06 -44.42
C ALA A 79 0.06 -31.35 -44.92
N PRO A 80 1.19 -31.75 -44.32
CA PRO A 80 1.09 -32.91 -43.43
C PRO A 80 2.00 -32.90 -42.19
N SER A 81 1.59 -33.67 -41.18
CA SER A 81 2.41 -34.14 -40.06
C SER A 81 3.57 -35.03 -40.50
N PHE A 82 4.67 -35.10 -39.74
CA PHE A 82 5.31 -36.39 -39.40
C PHE A 82 6.25 -36.34 -38.18
N LYS A 83 6.21 -37.40 -37.36
CA LYS A 83 7.21 -37.73 -36.33
C LYS A 83 8.48 -38.32 -36.95
N LYS A 84 9.63 -38.22 -36.28
CA LYS A 84 10.63 -39.31 -36.26
C LYS A 84 11.59 -39.25 -35.07
N GLU A 85 11.77 -40.40 -34.41
CA GLU A 85 12.80 -40.67 -33.40
C GLU A 85 14.08 -41.24 -34.04
N ARG A 86 15.08 -41.50 -33.17
CA ARG A 86 16.27 -42.40 -33.29
C ARG A 86 17.58 -41.73 -33.69
N LYS A 87 18.75 -42.21 -33.23
CA LYS A 87 19.18 -42.86 -31.97
C LYS A 87 20.71 -43.09 -32.04
N ASP A 88 21.37 -43.09 -30.88
CA ASP A 88 22.61 -43.82 -30.52
C ASP A 88 23.88 -43.76 -31.42
N LYS A 89 25.00 -43.31 -30.83
CA LYS A 89 26.33 -43.97 -30.96
C LYS A 89 27.35 -43.46 -29.93
N ASN A 90 27.50 -44.16 -28.79
CA ASN A 90 28.72 -44.91 -28.41
C ASN A 90 28.87 -45.14 -26.89
N LYS A 91 29.05 -46.42 -26.51
CA LYS A 91 29.75 -46.89 -25.30
C LYS A 91 31.27 -46.73 -25.56
N SER A 92 32.21 -46.72 -24.62
CA SER A 92 32.55 -47.66 -23.53
C SER A 92 33.81 -47.08 -22.84
N PHE A 93 34.18 -47.29 -21.57
CA PHE A 93 34.74 -48.54 -21.03
C PHE A 93 34.80 -48.53 -19.47
N LYS A 94 35.06 -49.70 -18.87
CA LYS A 94 35.05 -49.95 -17.41
C LYS A 94 36.42 -49.83 -16.72
N GLN A 95 36.33 -49.68 -15.39
CA GLN A 95 37.27 -50.02 -14.29
C GLN A 95 38.40 -51.03 -14.59
N GLU A 96 39.57 -50.83 -13.96
CA GLU A 96 40.26 -51.85 -13.13
C GLU A 96 41.46 -51.31 -12.29
N ILE A 97 41.73 -51.95 -11.14
CA ILE A 97 43.04 -52.16 -10.42
C ILE A 97 43.92 -50.90 -10.12
N ALA A 98 44.22 -50.44 -8.88
CA ALA A 98 44.58 -51.02 -7.57
C ALA A 98 46.11 -51.06 -7.23
N LYS A 99 46.44 -50.63 -5.98
CA LYS A 99 47.67 -50.80 -5.17
C LYS A 99 48.98 -50.04 -5.52
N LYS A 100 49.40 -49.14 -4.60
CA LYS A 100 50.61 -49.22 -3.74
C LYS A 100 50.69 -47.97 -2.81
N SER A 101 50.51 -48.11 -1.49
CA SER A 101 51.55 -48.20 -0.41
C SER A 101 52.16 -46.83 -0.02
N HIS A 102 52.34 -46.41 1.24
CA HIS A 102 52.64 -47.12 2.51
C HIS A 102 52.05 -46.42 3.78
N GLU A 103 52.05 -47.15 4.92
CA GLU A 103 52.35 -46.79 6.35
C GLU A 103 52.17 -45.35 6.91
N GLU A 104 52.01 -45.11 8.23
CA GLU A 104 51.47 -45.85 9.39
C GLU A 104 51.17 -44.83 10.54
N ILE A 105 50.17 -45.17 11.36
CA ILE A 105 49.98 -45.02 12.84
C ILE A 105 51.18 -44.44 13.67
N PRO A 106 51.04 -43.74 14.85
CA PRO A 106 49.88 -43.56 15.76
C PRO A 106 49.61 -42.13 16.34
N SER A 107 48.52 -41.99 17.11
CA SER A 107 48.34 -40.99 18.19
C SER A 107 49.03 -41.43 19.50
N PRO A 108 49.34 -40.54 20.47
CA PRO A 108 48.59 -40.65 21.74
C PRO A 108 48.49 -39.40 22.67
N LYS A 109 47.40 -39.39 23.48
CA LYS A 109 47.30 -39.04 24.92
C LYS A 109 47.40 -37.55 25.36
N GLU A 110 46.47 -37.05 26.21
CA GLU A 110 46.27 -37.29 27.67
C GLU A 110 47.52 -36.81 28.46
N GLU A 111 47.43 -36.12 29.61
CA GLU A 111 46.50 -36.29 30.74
C GLU A 111 46.66 -35.14 31.78
N THR A 112 45.81 -35.12 32.82
CA THR A 112 45.98 -34.53 34.19
C THR A 112 45.74 -33.02 34.44
N ASN A 113 45.27 -32.54 35.62
CA ASN A 113 44.37 -33.00 36.69
C ASN A 113 44.24 -31.88 37.77
N TYR A 114 43.07 -31.81 38.44
CA TYR A 114 42.85 -31.37 39.84
C TYR A 114 43.00 -29.92 40.40
N LYS A 115 42.01 -29.62 41.26
CA LYS A 115 41.93 -28.73 42.47
C LYS A 115 41.86 -27.21 42.23
N LYS A 116 40.79 -26.52 42.66
CA LYS A 116 40.24 -26.24 44.03
C LYS A 116 41.10 -25.31 44.90
N SER A 117 40.71 -24.04 44.96
CA SER A 117 40.66 -23.14 46.14
C SER A 117 40.01 -21.81 45.65
N SER A 118 39.36 -20.91 46.39
CA SER A 118 38.66 -20.81 47.70
C SER A 118 38.56 -19.30 48.01
N TYR A 119 37.69 -18.88 48.95
CA TYR A 119 37.46 -17.48 49.38
C TYR A 119 36.72 -16.61 48.35
N GLU A 120 35.45 -16.24 48.48
CA GLU A 120 34.56 -15.98 49.64
C GLU A 120 34.68 -14.56 50.25
N ASN A 121 33.51 -13.91 50.36
CA ASN A 121 33.11 -12.86 51.30
C ASN A 121 33.54 -11.37 51.13
N GLN A 122 32.51 -10.58 50.77
CA GLN A 122 31.92 -9.51 51.59
C GLN A 122 32.28 -8.02 51.44
N ASN A 123 31.23 -7.30 51.01
CA ASN A 123 30.58 -6.17 51.71
C ASN A 123 31.00 -4.70 51.46
N LYS A 124 29.92 -3.88 51.49
CA LYS A 124 29.81 -2.46 51.89
C LYS A 124 30.19 -1.35 50.89
N ASN A 125 29.12 -0.89 50.21
CA ASN A 125 28.69 0.52 50.14
C ASN A 125 28.89 1.30 51.47
N PRO A 126 28.81 2.66 51.51
CA PRO A 126 28.53 3.62 50.42
C PRO A 126 29.47 4.86 50.39
N GLY A 127 29.22 5.80 49.46
CA GLY A 127 29.22 7.22 49.84
C GLY A 127 30.05 8.22 49.00
N TYR A 128 29.33 9.23 48.50
CA TYR A 128 29.75 10.62 48.30
C TYR A 128 30.87 11.02 47.31
N SER A 129 30.45 11.84 46.34
CA SER A 129 31.19 12.94 45.70
C SER A 129 31.83 13.91 46.74
N PRO A 130 32.77 14.84 46.44
CA PRO A 130 33.01 15.44 45.12
C PRO A 130 34.44 15.98 44.81
N LYS A 131 34.53 16.72 43.68
CA LYS A 131 35.43 17.88 43.41
C LYS A 131 36.94 17.68 43.14
N SER A 132 37.41 18.66 42.39
CA SER A 132 38.73 18.91 41.80
C SER A 132 39.82 19.42 42.75
N SER A 133 41.06 18.95 42.57
CA SER A 133 42.30 19.75 42.58
C SER A 133 43.46 18.87 42.09
N HIS A 134 44.05 19.10 40.92
CA HIS A 134 45.31 19.87 40.80
C HIS A 134 46.39 19.49 41.82
N ASN A 135 47.45 18.82 41.35
CA ASN A 135 48.80 19.10 41.85
C ASN A 135 49.83 18.90 40.72
N LYS A 136 50.87 19.75 40.71
CA LYS A 136 52.01 19.70 39.78
C LYS A 136 53.24 19.16 40.51
N ASN A 137 54.14 18.51 39.76
CA ASN A 137 55.60 18.72 39.73
C ASN A 137 56.20 17.62 38.81
N GLU A 138 56.80 17.98 37.67
CA GLU A 138 58.26 18.09 37.46
C GLU A 138 58.98 16.73 37.39
N SER A 139 59.95 16.47 36.49
CA SER A 139 60.45 17.20 35.31
C SER A 139 61.33 16.27 34.46
N HIS A 140 61.25 16.30 33.12
CA HIS A 140 62.38 16.21 32.16
C HIS A 140 61.92 16.19 30.69
N VAL A 141 62.71 16.82 29.83
CA VAL A 141 62.52 17.08 28.38
C VAL A 141 63.95 16.97 27.78
N PRO A 142 64.24 16.31 26.64
CA PRO A 142 63.62 16.63 25.33
C PRO A 142 63.38 15.48 24.34
N GLY A 143 62.42 15.64 23.41
CA GLY A 143 62.44 14.80 22.20
C GLY A 143 61.16 14.53 21.39
N SER A 144 60.15 15.40 21.31
CA SER A 144 59.25 15.45 20.14
C SER A 144 58.25 16.62 20.21
N LYS A 145 57.93 17.22 19.06
CA LYS A 145 56.86 18.22 18.97
C LYS A 145 55.49 17.51 19.05
N PRO A 146 54.55 17.92 19.91
CA PRO A 146 53.21 17.36 19.90
C PRO A 146 52.50 17.74 18.59
N LYS A 147 51.96 16.74 17.88
CA LYS A 147 51.09 16.98 16.73
C LYS A 147 49.79 17.60 17.22
N PHE A 148 49.50 18.83 16.79
CA PHE A 148 48.13 19.34 16.80
C PHE A 148 47.28 18.42 15.92
N TYR A 149 46.37 17.67 16.54
CA TYR A 149 45.29 16.99 15.81
C TYR A 149 44.23 18.02 15.45
N ASP A 150 44.47 18.69 14.32
CA ASP A 150 43.49 19.50 13.63
C ASP A 150 42.31 18.61 13.19
N ARG A 151 41.19 18.69 13.91
CA ARG A 151 39.94 17.96 13.60
C ARG A 151 39.21 18.64 12.43
N ARG A 152 39.86 18.72 11.28
CA ARG A 152 39.16 18.91 10.01
C ARG A 152 38.57 17.58 9.56
N HIS A 153 37.24 17.55 9.39
CA HIS A 153 36.55 16.52 8.63
C HIS A 153 37.20 16.43 7.24
N GLY A 154 37.84 15.31 6.91
CA GLY A 154 38.70 15.27 5.72
C GLY A 154 39.09 13.90 5.16
N SER A 155 38.64 12.78 5.74
CA SER A 155 39.00 11.43 5.23
C SER A 155 37.86 10.65 4.55
N HIS A 156 36.60 11.11 4.63
CA HIS A 156 35.45 10.42 4.02
C HIS A 156 34.87 11.14 2.80
N ASP A 157 34.94 12.48 2.74
CA ASP A 157 34.39 13.22 1.59
C ASP A 157 35.31 13.22 0.36
N TRP A 158 36.64 13.15 0.53
CA TRP A 158 37.57 13.08 -0.61
C TRP A 158 37.44 11.77 -1.41
N GLU A 159 37.06 10.66 -0.75
CA GLU A 159 36.76 9.38 -1.43
C GLU A 159 35.44 9.50 -2.21
N ARG A 160 34.41 10.09 -1.59
CA ARG A 160 33.09 10.36 -2.20
C ARG A 160 33.18 11.29 -3.42
N GLU A 161 34.03 12.33 -3.37
CA GLU A 161 34.23 13.24 -4.50
C GLU A 161 34.95 12.59 -5.69
N ASN A 162 35.71 11.51 -5.45
CA ASN A 162 36.50 10.86 -6.48
C ASN A 162 35.76 9.79 -7.28
N GLU A 163 34.53 9.46 -6.87
CA GLU A 163 33.67 8.43 -7.45
C GLU A 163 33.30 8.71 -8.93
N PRO A 164 33.42 7.71 -9.85
CA PRO A 164 33.20 7.92 -11.29
C PRO A 164 31.84 8.53 -11.62
N GLY A 165 30.76 8.06 -10.98
CA GLY A 165 29.40 8.58 -11.20
C GLY A 165 29.27 10.07 -10.88
N ARG A 166 29.84 10.54 -9.76
CA ARG A 166 29.85 11.98 -9.40
C ARG A 166 30.56 12.84 -10.45
N LYS A 167 31.69 12.36 -10.96
CA LYS A 167 32.48 13.10 -11.97
C LYS A 167 31.79 13.09 -13.35
N LEU A 168 31.14 11.98 -13.72
CA LEU A 168 30.31 11.86 -14.93
C LEU A 168 29.14 12.86 -14.88
N LEU A 169 28.43 12.92 -13.75
CA LEU A 169 27.34 13.88 -13.49
C LEU A 169 27.81 15.33 -13.61
N LYS A 170 28.86 15.72 -12.89
CA LYS A 170 29.43 17.08 -12.98
C LYS A 170 29.81 17.41 -14.44
N PHE A 171 30.33 16.44 -15.20
CA PHE A 171 30.66 16.64 -16.62
C PHE A 171 29.43 16.80 -17.52
N PHE A 172 28.39 15.97 -17.38
CA PHE A 172 27.15 16.13 -18.15
C PHE A 172 26.43 17.42 -17.82
N ARG A 173 26.31 17.80 -16.53
CA ARG A 173 25.80 19.14 -16.16
C ARG A 173 26.56 20.28 -16.84
N SER A 174 27.91 20.21 -16.89
CA SER A 174 28.75 21.21 -17.61
C SER A 174 28.58 21.21 -19.14
N ARG A 175 27.87 20.22 -19.69
CA ARG A 175 27.62 19.99 -21.11
C ARG A 175 26.13 19.84 -21.42
N ALA A 176 25.24 20.28 -20.53
CA ALA A 176 23.80 20.24 -20.73
C ALA A 176 23.40 20.93 -22.06
N GLY A 177 22.51 20.29 -22.82
CA GLY A 177 22.10 20.73 -24.15
C GLY A 177 23.13 20.52 -25.26
N LYS A 178 24.27 19.84 -25.01
CA LYS A 178 25.32 19.58 -26.02
C LYS A 178 25.35 18.10 -26.42
N VAL A 179 25.81 17.86 -27.64
CA VAL A 179 26.18 16.53 -28.12
C VAL A 179 27.65 16.27 -27.76
N LEU A 180 27.93 15.11 -27.21
CA LEU A 180 29.26 14.61 -26.86
C LEU A 180 29.52 13.32 -27.63
N SER A 181 30.78 13.02 -27.96
CA SER A 181 31.12 11.69 -28.45
C SER A 181 31.33 10.71 -27.29
N MET A 182 30.99 9.44 -27.52
CA MET A 182 31.28 8.34 -26.59
C MET A 182 32.79 8.20 -26.34
N GLN A 183 33.63 8.62 -27.30
CA GLN A 183 35.09 8.67 -27.15
C GLN A 183 35.56 9.79 -26.20
N GLU A 184 34.92 10.95 -26.16
CA GLU A 184 35.22 12.01 -25.18
C GLU A 184 34.80 11.61 -23.76
N VAL A 185 33.67 10.91 -23.60
CA VAL A 185 33.25 10.38 -22.30
C VAL A 185 34.24 9.28 -21.86
N ASN A 186 34.50 8.29 -22.71
CA ASN A 186 35.41 7.20 -22.38
C ASN A 186 36.85 7.69 -22.14
N SER A 187 37.36 8.66 -22.89
CA SER A 187 38.73 9.19 -22.66
C SER A 187 38.86 9.98 -21.36
N LYS A 188 37.80 10.63 -20.86
CA LYS A 188 37.81 11.31 -19.56
C LYS A 188 37.65 10.38 -18.35
N PHE A 189 36.94 9.27 -18.48
CA PHE A 189 36.54 8.43 -17.35
C PHE A 189 37.13 7.01 -17.36
N ILE A 190 37.67 6.53 -18.48
CA ILE A 190 38.28 5.20 -18.62
C ILE A 190 39.80 5.31 -18.89
N ALA A 191 40.23 6.31 -19.66
CA ALA A 191 41.66 6.48 -19.96
C ALA A 191 42.37 7.34 -18.91
N HIS A 192 42.96 6.70 -17.89
CA HIS A 192 44.24 7.09 -17.25
C HIS A 192 44.84 5.99 -16.34
N ALA A 193 44.19 4.83 -16.16
CA ALA A 193 44.72 3.68 -15.42
C ALA A 193 45.87 2.90 -16.12
N GLY A 194 46.46 3.46 -17.18
CA GLY A 194 47.38 2.73 -18.09
C GLY A 194 48.85 3.16 -18.05
N GLN A 195 49.24 4.13 -17.22
CA GLN A 195 50.61 4.67 -17.19
C GLN A 195 51.31 4.54 -15.83
N LYS A 196 51.27 3.35 -15.25
CA LYS A 196 52.36 2.78 -14.43
C LYS A 196 52.32 1.26 -14.53
N LYS A 197 53.49 0.62 -14.70
CA LYS A 197 53.57 -0.84 -14.83
C LYS A 197 53.58 -1.50 -13.45
N GLY A 198 52.40 -1.93 -12.99
CA GLY A 198 52.26 -3.05 -12.07
C GLY A 198 51.36 -2.76 -10.87
N TYR A 199 50.15 -3.32 -10.88
CA TYR A 199 49.76 -4.51 -10.11
C TYR A 199 48.44 -5.10 -10.64
N ARG A 200 48.13 -6.38 -10.34
CA ARG A 200 46.85 -7.02 -10.71
C ARG A 200 45.60 -6.27 -10.20
N ARG A 201 45.77 -5.50 -9.12
CA ARG A 201 44.73 -4.73 -8.42
C ARG A 201 44.20 -3.55 -9.26
N GLU A 202 45.10 -2.80 -9.89
CA GLU A 202 44.77 -1.64 -10.74
C GLU A 202 43.90 -2.03 -11.95
N LYS A 203 44.10 -3.23 -12.51
CA LYS A 203 43.31 -3.75 -13.64
C LYS A 203 41.86 -4.06 -13.24
N TRP A 204 41.65 -4.57 -12.02
CA TRP A 204 40.32 -4.85 -11.49
C TRP A 204 39.59 -3.54 -11.15
N GLU A 205 40.27 -2.61 -10.47
CA GLU A 205 39.74 -1.27 -10.16
C GLU A 205 39.33 -0.50 -11.43
N ALA A 206 40.14 -0.53 -12.50
CA ALA A 206 39.80 0.10 -13.79
C ALA A 206 38.61 -0.58 -14.49
N GLN A 207 38.45 -1.90 -14.35
CA GLN A 207 37.35 -2.66 -14.94
C GLN A 207 36.03 -2.42 -14.19
N GLU A 208 36.09 -2.24 -12.86
CA GLU A 208 34.94 -1.92 -12.02
C GLU A 208 34.50 -0.44 -12.18
N GLN A 209 35.46 0.50 -12.29
CA GLN A 209 35.16 1.90 -12.66
C GLN A 209 34.48 2.00 -14.03
N LYS A 210 34.94 1.22 -15.02
CA LYS A 210 34.30 1.14 -16.33
C LYS A 210 32.86 0.64 -16.22
N ARG A 211 32.65 -0.47 -15.50
CA ARG A 211 31.32 -1.06 -15.30
C ARG A 211 30.37 -0.08 -14.61
N SER A 212 30.83 0.58 -13.55
CA SER A 212 30.07 1.62 -12.85
C SER A 212 29.69 2.78 -13.78
N ALA A 213 30.60 3.24 -14.65
CA ALA A 213 30.28 4.28 -15.63
C ALA A 213 29.25 3.81 -16.68
N GLU A 214 29.33 2.57 -17.16
CA GLU A 214 28.34 1.99 -18.08
C GLU A 214 26.95 1.86 -17.42
N GLU A 215 26.89 1.43 -16.16
CA GLU A 215 25.64 1.36 -15.36
C GLU A 215 25.01 2.76 -15.16
N VAL A 216 25.81 3.80 -14.89
CA VAL A 216 25.33 5.20 -14.80
C VAL A 216 24.78 5.72 -16.14
N LEU A 217 25.43 5.38 -17.26
CA LEU A 217 24.99 5.83 -18.58
C LEU A 217 23.64 5.23 -18.98
N ILE A 218 23.46 3.91 -18.78
CA ILE A 218 22.20 3.22 -19.01
C ILE A 218 21.08 3.84 -18.14
N PHE A 219 21.40 4.18 -16.90
CA PHE A 219 20.46 4.82 -16.00
C PHE A 219 20.05 6.23 -16.47
N PHE A 220 20.99 7.09 -16.88
CA PHE A 220 20.65 8.43 -17.38
C PHE A 220 19.91 8.41 -18.72
N GLU A 221 20.12 7.39 -19.54
CA GLU A 221 19.30 7.18 -20.74
C GLU A 221 17.87 6.75 -20.37
N LYS A 222 17.72 5.79 -19.45
CA LYS A 222 16.41 5.33 -18.96
C LYS A 222 15.57 6.47 -18.36
N GLU A 223 16.18 7.34 -17.55
CA GLU A 223 15.49 8.49 -16.94
C GLU A 223 15.49 9.74 -17.85
N GLY A 224 15.92 9.62 -19.11
CA GLY A 224 15.83 10.68 -20.12
C GLY A 224 16.77 11.88 -19.93
N LEU A 225 17.73 11.82 -19.00
CA LEU A 225 18.76 12.86 -18.79
C LEU A 225 19.77 12.94 -19.95
N ILE A 226 19.99 11.82 -20.63
CA ILE A 226 20.78 11.72 -21.87
C ILE A 226 20.05 10.86 -22.92
N GLU A 227 20.55 10.86 -24.15
CA GLU A 227 20.10 9.98 -25.24
C GLU A 227 21.33 9.44 -25.99
N ILE A 228 21.48 8.12 -26.12
CA ILE A 228 22.69 7.48 -26.68
C ILE A 228 22.45 7.08 -28.14
N GLN A 229 22.99 7.88 -29.07
CA GLN A 229 22.91 7.64 -30.51
C GLN A 229 24.22 7.05 -31.06
N LYS A 230 24.37 5.72 -31.00
CA LYS A 230 25.51 4.93 -31.53
C LYS A 230 26.90 5.32 -31.00
N LYS A 231 27.45 6.44 -31.49
CA LYS A 231 28.77 6.99 -31.10
C LYS A 231 28.66 8.32 -30.35
N ASN A 232 27.46 8.88 -30.23
CA ASN A 232 27.20 10.18 -29.61
C ASN A 232 26.27 10.02 -28.41
N ILE A 233 26.41 10.91 -27.44
CA ILE A 233 25.52 11.10 -26.29
C ILE A 233 24.98 12.53 -26.39
N ILE A 234 23.66 12.68 -26.50
CA ILE A 234 22.99 13.98 -26.41
C ILE A 234 22.66 14.20 -24.94
N VAL A 235 23.23 15.23 -24.32
CA VAL A 235 22.89 15.60 -22.93
C VAL A 235 21.68 16.54 -22.96
N ARG A 236 20.61 16.21 -22.24
CA ARG A 236 19.44 17.12 -22.18
C ARG A 236 19.79 18.44 -21.48
N PRO A 237 19.08 19.54 -21.77
CA PRO A 237 19.25 20.80 -21.05
C PRO A 237 18.83 20.68 -19.58
N ASN A 238 17.71 20.02 -19.31
CA ASN A 238 17.34 19.69 -17.93
C ASN A 238 18.20 18.50 -17.43
N GLN A 239 18.68 18.62 -16.19
CA GLN A 239 19.49 17.60 -15.50
C GLN A 239 18.92 17.26 -14.11
N THR A 240 17.68 17.66 -13.83
CA THR A 240 16.90 17.23 -12.66
C THR A 240 16.02 16.04 -13.01
N LEU A 241 15.62 15.29 -11.98
CA LEU A 241 14.59 14.25 -12.02
C LEU A 241 13.44 14.67 -11.10
N GLN A 242 12.25 14.09 -11.29
CA GLN A 242 11.07 14.40 -10.48
C GLN A 242 10.45 13.13 -9.93
N GLY A 243 10.02 13.17 -8.67
CA GLY A 243 9.44 12.01 -7.99
C GLY A 243 8.88 12.35 -6.62
N THR A 244 8.24 11.36 -5.99
CA THR A 244 7.64 11.52 -4.66
C THR A 244 8.63 11.10 -3.58
N ILE A 245 8.87 11.96 -2.58
CA ILE A 245 9.78 11.69 -1.47
C ILE A 245 9.09 10.95 -0.31
N SER A 246 9.77 9.94 0.23
CA SER A 246 9.50 9.35 1.54
C SER A 246 10.67 9.65 2.46
N LEU A 247 10.41 10.21 3.64
CA LEU A 247 11.40 10.46 4.67
C LEU A 247 11.44 9.32 5.68
N SER A 248 12.59 9.13 6.30
CA SER A 248 12.77 8.32 7.50
C SER A 248 12.70 9.19 8.76
N LYS A 249 12.49 8.56 9.92
CA LYS A 249 12.60 9.23 11.23
C LYS A 249 13.94 9.93 11.50
N LYS A 250 15.00 9.67 10.72
CA LYS A 250 16.30 10.36 10.81
C LYS A 250 16.44 11.54 9.84
N GLY A 251 15.39 11.86 9.08
CA GLY A 251 15.39 12.90 8.06
C GLY A 251 15.94 12.47 6.69
N ASP A 252 16.60 11.31 6.57
CA ASP A 252 17.03 10.74 5.28
C ASP A 252 15.81 10.46 4.39
N GLY A 253 15.87 10.89 3.13
CA GLY A 253 14.83 10.74 2.13
C GLY A 253 15.10 9.67 1.06
N PHE A 254 14.03 9.17 0.47
CA PHE A 254 13.99 8.21 -0.62
C PHE A 254 12.97 8.70 -1.64
N VAL A 255 13.44 9.17 -2.79
CA VAL A 255 12.60 9.73 -3.86
C VAL A 255 12.32 8.66 -4.90
N LYS A 256 11.04 8.31 -5.08
CA LYS A 256 10.61 7.36 -6.11
C LYS A 256 10.22 8.12 -7.37
N LEU A 257 10.96 7.87 -8.45
CA LEU A 257 10.71 8.43 -9.77
C LEU A 257 9.52 7.72 -10.45
N THR A 258 8.93 8.37 -11.46
CA THR A 258 7.83 7.82 -12.26
C THR A 258 8.18 6.48 -12.93
N THR A 259 9.45 6.30 -13.29
CA THR A 259 10.02 5.06 -13.87
C THR A 259 10.22 3.91 -12.86
N GLY A 260 9.82 4.11 -11.60
CA GLY A 260 10.00 3.19 -10.48
C GLY A 260 11.38 3.22 -9.82
N THR A 261 12.36 3.96 -10.34
CA THR A 261 13.70 4.05 -9.73
C THR A 261 13.64 4.82 -8.40
N GLU A 262 14.32 4.33 -7.37
CA GLU A 262 14.51 5.00 -6.09
C GLU A 262 15.85 5.76 -6.03
N VAL A 263 15.82 7.00 -5.54
CA VAL A 263 16.99 7.84 -5.30
C VAL A 263 17.11 8.17 -3.82
N PHE A 264 18.26 7.87 -3.22
CA PHE A 264 18.56 8.23 -1.84
C PHE A 264 18.93 9.71 -1.72
N VAL A 265 18.33 10.41 -0.76
CA VAL A 265 18.63 11.81 -0.45
C VAL A 265 19.04 11.86 1.04
N PRO A 266 20.34 12.01 1.35
CA PRO A 266 20.78 12.15 2.74
C PRO A 266 20.05 13.29 3.46
N GLY A 267 19.71 13.14 4.74
CA GLY A 267 18.81 14.06 5.47
C GLY A 267 19.27 15.50 5.67
N GLN A 268 20.47 15.84 5.19
CA GLN A 268 20.98 17.21 5.08
C GLN A 268 20.66 17.87 3.72
N TYR A 269 20.28 17.08 2.72
CA TYR A 269 19.97 17.48 1.34
C TYR A 269 18.49 17.31 0.97
N THR A 270 17.63 17.05 1.96
CA THR A 270 16.16 17.00 1.78
C THR A 270 15.49 18.38 1.79
N SER A 271 16.24 19.45 2.09
CA SER A 271 15.73 20.84 2.11
C SER A 271 14.49 20.97 3.00
N SER A 272 13.47 21.74 2.58
CA SER A 272 12.16 21.84 3.23
C SER A 272 11.17 20.74 2.84
N ALA A 273 11.62 19.62 2.25
CA ALA A 273 10.73 18.53 1.89
C ALA A 273 10.20 17.78 3.12
N ILE A 274 8.98 17.26 2.99
CA ILE A 274 8.27 16.44 4.00
C ILE A 274 7.77 15.14 3.34
N GLN A 275 7.26 14.22 4.16
CA GLN A 275 6.67 12.95 3.71
C GLN A 275 5.60 13.18 2.62
N GLY A 276 5.80 12.54 1.46
CA GLY A 276 4.84 12.56 0.34
C GLY A 276 4.99 13.73 -0.64
N ASP A 277 5.90 14.68 -0.42
CA ASP A 277 6.12 15.78 -1.36
C ASP A 277 6.53 15.27 -2.75
N PHE A 278 5.97 15.88 -3.81
CA PHE A 278 6.49 15.75 -5.15
C PHE A 278 7.63 16.75 -5.32
N VAL A 279 8.85 16.25 -5.49
CA VAL A 279 10.09 17.02 -5.43
C VAL A 279 10.84 16.96 -6.74
N GLU A 280 11.53 18.05 -7.04
CA GLU A 280 12.60 18.07 -8.03
C GLU A 280 13.93 17.73 -7.35
N ILE A 281 14.63 16.73 -7.88
CA ILE A 281 15.93 16.30 -7.38
C ILE A 281 17.03 16.48 -8.41
N LEU A 282 18.23 16.73 -7.93
CA LEU A 282 19.44 16.83 -8.73
C LEU A 282 20.35 15.65 -8.37
N PRO A 283 20.51 14.64 -9.26
CA PRO A 283 21.29 13.44 -8.96
C PRO A 283 22.77 13.78 -8.71
N THR A 284 23.27 13.50 -7.50
CA THR A 284 24.62 13.91 -7.05
C THR A 284 25.66 12.81 -7.22
N GLY A 285 25.27 11.53 -7.30
CA GLY A 285 26.17 10.40 -7.45
C GLY A 285 25.47 9.05 -7.51
N ILE A 286 26.26 7.98 -7.49
CA ILE A 286 25.82 6.66 -7.00
C ILE A 286 26.46 6.51 -5.62
N GLY A 287 25.67 6.07 -4.64
CA GLY A 287 26.09 5.84 -3.26
C GLY A 287 26.52 4.40 -2.98
N ARG A 288 26.75 4.12 -1.70
CA ARG A 288 27.09 2.76 -1.23
C ARG A 288 26.00 1.76 -1.64
N LYS A 289 26.43 0.59 -2.12
CA LYS A 289 25.58 -0.48 -2.69
C LYS A 289 24.88 -0.16 -4.03
N GLY A 290 25.34 0.85 -4.79
CA GLY A 290 24.86 1.07 -6.15
C GLY A 290 23.52 1.83 -6.28
N LYS A 291 22.95 2.33 -5.18
CA LYS A 291 21.77 3.20 -5.23
C LYS A 291 22.15 4.60 -5.71
N LEU A 292 21.29 5.26 -6.49
CA LEU A 292 21.51 6.66 -6.87
C LEU A 292 21.42 7.56 -5.63
N GLU A 293 22.28 8.57 -5.54
CA GLU A 293 22.21 9.64 -4.54
C GLU A 293 21.80 10.97 -5.21
N GLY A 294 21.03 11.80 -4.51
CA GLY A 294 20.54 13.09 -4.98
C GLY A 294 20.40 14.14 -3.88
N GLU A 295 20.08 15.37 -4.29
CA GLU A 295 19.70 16.49 -3.42
C GLU A 295 18.35 17.05 -3.90
N VAL A 296 17.46 17.46 -2.99
CA VAL A 296 16.20 18.14 -3.34
C VAL A 296 16.52 19.59 -3.71
N VAL A 297 16.17 19.97 -4.94
CA VAL A 297 16.30 21.34 -5.45
C VAL A 297 15.09 22.17 -5.08
N SER A 298 13.90 21.63 -5.31
CA SER A 298 12.63 22.33 -5.08
C SER A 298 11.52 21.34 -4.70
N VAL A 299 10.53 21.82 -3.95
CA VAL A 299 9.28 21.11 -3.69
C VAL A 299 8.26 21.61 -4.71
N LEU A 300 7.89 20.78 -5.68
CA LEU A 300 6.98 21.14 -6.76
C LEU A 300 5.52 21.14 -6.29
N ARG A 301 5.15 20.15 -5.48
CA ARG A 301 3.82 20.01 -4.87
C ARG A 301 3.94 19.37 -3.50
N ARG A 302 3.23 19.92 -2.50
CA ARG A 302 3.19 19.33 -1.15
C ARG A 302 2.45 17.97 -1.16
N GLY A 303 2.92 17.04 -0.33
CA GLY A 303 2.32 15.71 -0.17
C GLY A 303 0.99 15.71 0.58
N ARG A 304 0.75 16.76 1.37
CA ARG A 304 -0.53 17.02 2.04
C ARG A 304 -0.80 18.52 2.20
N GLU A 305 -2.05 18.87 2.43
CA GLU A 305 -2.47 20.28 2.54
C GLU A 305 -2.49 20.78 4.00
N LEU A 306 -2.93 19.93 4.93
CA LEU A 306 -3.20 20.29 6.32
C LEU A 306 -2.21 19.65 7.30
N TYR A 307 -1.83 20.45 8.31
CA TYR A 307 -0.80 20.14 9.30
C TYR A 307 -1.26 20.54 10.70
N ARG A 308 -0.87 19.74 11.70
CA ARG A 308 -1.10 20.04 13.12
C ARG A 308 0.13 20.73 13.70
N MET A 309 -0.02 22.01 14.07
CA MET A 309 1.05 22.80 14.68
C MET A 309 0.65 23.17 16.12
N LYS A 310 1.47 22.79 17.10
CA LYS A 310 1.27 23.15 18.50
C LYS A 310 2.01 24.44 18.82
N VAL A 311 1.31 25.47 19.29
CA VAL A 311 1.92 26.76 19.65
C VAL A 311 2.87 26.58 20.83
N THR A 312 4.12 26.99 20.65
CA THR A 312 5.18 26.97 21.67
C THR A 312 5.52 28.37 22.17
N GLU A 313 5.45 29.38 21.30
CA GLU A 313 5.74 30.77 21.62
C GLU A 313 4.80 31.73 20.88
N LYS A 314 4.50 32.88 21.49
CA LYS A 314 3.66 33.94 20.94
C LYS A 314 4.31 35.28 21.22
N ASP A 315 4.90 35.89 20.20
CA ASP A 315 5.52 37.22 20.29
C ASP A 315 4.59 38.32 19.71
N TYR A 316 5.11 39.53 19.49
CA TYR A 316 4.34 40.68 18.98
C TYR A 316 4.19 40.72 17.44
N LYS A 317 4.92 39.90 16.70
CA LYS A 317 4.95 39.75 15.24
C LYS A 317 4.56 38.37 14.75
N PHE A 318 4.83 37.33 15.53
CA PHE A 318 4.75 35.92 15.13
C PHE A 318 4.11 35.06 16.21
N ILE A 319 3.47 33.98 15.78
CA ILE A 319 3.09 32.84 16.60
C ILE A 319 3.94 31.67 16.11
N VAL A 320 4.74 31.07 16.99
CA VAL A 320 5.67 29.98 16.65
C VAL A 320 5.16 28.69 17.29
N GLY A 321 5.33 27.57 16.58
CA GLY A 321 4.93 26.27 17.08
C GLY A 321 5.70 25.11 16.45
N THR A 322 5.54 23.93 17.03
CA THR A 322 6.14 22.69 16.53
C THR A 322 5.10 21.85 15.78
N PHE A 323 5.50 21.24 14.67
CA PHE A 323 4.61 20.33 13.94
C PHE A 323 4.56 18.97 14.66
N LEU A 324 3.34 18.51 14.95
CA LEU A 324 3.10 17.27 15.69
C LEU A 324 3.10 16.01 14.81
N ASP A 325 2.95 16.19 13.50
CA ASP A 325 2.63 15.14 12.53
C ASP A 325 3.63 15.05 11.36
N MET A 326 4.80 15.69 11.47
CA MET A 326 5.90 15.57 10.52
C MET A 326 6.98 14.61 11.04
N GLU A 327 7.49 13.73 10.17
CA GLU A 327 8.65 12.91 10.49
C GLU A 327 9.99 13.64 10.26
N GLY A 328 11.00 13.26 11.05
CA GLY A 328 12.39 13.72 10.91
C GLY A 328 12.88 14.46 12.16
N ASP A 329 13.82 15.38 11.95
CA ASP A 329 14.21 16.41 12.93
C ASP A 329 12.97 17.21 13.39
N LEU A 330 13.06 17.88 14.55
CA LEU A 330 12.01 18.80 15.02
C LEU A 330 11.77 19.89 13.94
N LYS A 331 10.53 19.98 13.46
CA LYS A 331 10.10 20.98 12.47
C LYS A 331 9.23 22.03 13.14
N GLU A 332 9.53 23.29 12.86
CA GLU A 332 8.88 24.46 13.46
C GLU A 332 8.13 25.27 12.40
N GLY A 333 6.96 25.78 12.78
CA GLY A 333 6.16 26.67 11.96
C GLY A 333 6.06 28.04 12.60
N PHE A 334 5.95 29.08 11.78
CA PHE A 334 5.60 30.43 12.24
C PHE A 334 4.44 31.01 11.44
N LEU A 335 3.52 31.69 12.14
CA LEU A 335 2.44 32.46 11.56
C LEU A 335 2.71 33.95 11.80
N PRO A 336 2.85 34.79 10.76
CA PRO A 336 2.94 36.23 10.93
C PRO A 336 1.62 36.78 11.47
N ARG A 337 1.59 37.34 12.69
CA ARG A 337 0.36 37.85 13.34
C ARG A 337 -0.43 38.81 12.46
N LYS A 338 0.25 39.59 11.61
CA LYS A 338 -0.34 40.49 10.61
C LYS A 338 -1.26 39.82 9.57
N THR A 339 -1.24 38.49 9.41
CA THR A 339 -2.16 37.76 8.51
C THR A 339 -3.42 37.28 9.23
N LEU A 340 -3.51 37.47 10.55
CA LEU A 340 -4.62 37.05 11.40
C LEU A 340 -5.43 38.27 11.86
N LEU A 341 -6.76 38.09 11.95
CA LEU A 341 -7.66 39.06 12.59
C LEU A 341 -7.26 39.27 14.05
N GLN A 342 -7.47 40.48 14.59
CA GLN A 342 -7.02 40.85 15.94
C GLN A 342 -7.60 39.90 17.01
N ASP A 343 -8.91 39.67 16.99
CA ASP A 343 -9.59 38.80 17.95
C ASP A 343 -8.99 37.38 17.96
N LEU A 344 -8.73 36.83 16.77
CA LEU A 344 -8.09 35.52 16.59
C LEU A 344 -6.63 35.49 17.09
N GLN A 345 -5.87 36.58 16.91
CA GLN A 345 -4.54 36.66 17.51
C GLN A 345 -4.59 36.61 19.03
N ASP A 346 -5.65 37.13 19.65
CA ASP A 346 -5.80 37.16 21.10
C ASP A 346 -6.36 35.84 21.64
N GLU A 347 -7.21 35.15 20.87
CA GLU A 347 -7.71 33.78 21.14
C GLU A 347 -6.61 32.70 21.11
N ILE A 348 -5.64 32.77 20.20
CA ILE A 348 -4.59 31.74 20.08
C ILE A 348 -3.62 31.82 21.27
N ASN A 349 -3.47 30.74 22.04
CA ASN A 349 -2.63 30.65 23.23
C ASN A 349 -1.49 29.63 23.09
N VAL A 350 -0.47 29.76 23.94
CA VAL A 350 0.63 28.78 24.03
C VAL A 350 0.08 27.45 24.55
N GLY A 351 0.35 26.37 23.82
CA GLY A 351 -0.18 25.04 24.08
C GLY A 351 -1.31 24.62 23.14
N ASP A 352 -1.98 25.56 22.46
CA ASP A 352 -3.04 25.25 21.50
C ASP A 352 -2.52 24.47 20.29
N VAL A 353 -3.37 23.59 19.74
CA VAL A 353 -3.09 22.88 18.49
C VAL A 353 -3.90 23.51 17.37
N LEU A 354 -3.20 24.08 16.40
CA LEU A 354 -3.76 24.76 15.25
C LEU A 354 -3.68 23.83 14.03
N ILE A 355 -4.71 23.87 13.19
CA ILE A 355 -4.67 23.32 11.84
C ILE A 355 -4.19 24.43 10.91
N VAL A 356 -3.12 24.16 10.17
CA VAL A 356 -2.47 25.13 9.28
C VAL A 356 -2.18 24.55 7.91
N THR A 357 -2.07 25.40 6.90
CA THR A 357 -1.43 25.08 5.60
C THR A 357 -0.02 25.65 5.56
N LEU A 358 0.88 25.03 4.79
CA LEU A 358 2.22 25.55 4.55
C LEU A 358 2.24 26.43 3.29
N LYS A 359 3.03 27.49 3.32
CA LYS A 359 3.35 28.28 2.13
C LYS A 359 4.18 27.45 1.15
N GLN A 360 3.85 27.53 -0.14
CA GLN A 360 4.51 26.74 -1.18
C GLN A 360 5.96 27.21 -1.43
N ASP A 361 6.16 28.53 -1.52
CA ASP A 361 7.47 29.18 -1.70
C ASP A 361 8.26 29.36 -0.39
N SER A 362 8.33 28.32 0.46
CA SER A 362 9.12 28.36 1.70
C SER A 362 10.60 28.04 1.41
N ASP A 363 11.29 28.99 0.76
CA ASP A 363 12.75 29.00 0.65
C ASP A 363 13.33 29.52 1.98
N HIS A 364 13.31 28.64 2.98
CA HIS A 364 13.57 28.94 4.39
C HIS A 364 14.62 28.01 4.97
N GLU A 365 15.21 28.44 6.09
CA GLU A 365 16.19 27.67 6.84
C GLU A 365 15.67 26.25 7.15
N LYS A 366 16.57 25.26 7.12
CA LYS A 366 16.21 23.85 7.26
C LYS A 366 15.31 23.64 8.49
N ASN A 367 14.11 23.11 8.25
CA ASN A 367 13.08 22.78 9.25
C ASN A 367 12.21 23.94 9.79
N LEU A 368 12.29 25.17 9.26
CA LEU A 368 11.37 26.27 9.60
C LEU A 368 10.40 26.59 8.44
N TYR A 369 9.10 26.72 8.72
CA TYR A 369 8.05 26.88 7.69
C TYR A 369 7.12 28.07 7.97
N GLU A 370 6.85 28.90 6.96
CA GLU A 370 5.78 29.91 7.04
C GLU A 370 4.41 29.20 6.88
N ALA A 371 3.56 29.36 7.89
CA ALA A 371 2.26 28.70 7.98
C ALA A 371 1.10 29.71 7.92
N HIS A 372 -0.04 29.25 7.42
CA HIS A 372 -1.30 30.00 7.44
C HIS A 372 -2.32 29.27 8.32
N PHE A 373 -2.96 30.01 9.24
CA PHE A 373 -4.01 29.46 10.08
C PHE A 373 -5.24 29.07 9.25
N VAL A 374 -5.80 27.89 9.55
CA VAL A 374 -7.09 27.44 9.02
C VAL A 374 -8.15 27.45 10.12
N ARG A 375 -7.90 26.73 11.21
CA ARG A 375 -8.80 26.62 12.39
C ARG A 375 -8.06 26.06 13.60
N PHE A 376 -8.67 26.10 14.78
CA PHE A 376 -8.22 25.29 15.92
C PHE A 376 -8.53 23.80 15.67
N GLU A 377 -7.72 22.87 16.19
CA GLU A 377 -8.00 21.43 16.10
C GLU A 377 -9.36 21.09 16.72
N SER A 378 -9.68 21.69 17.87
CA SER A 378 -10.93 21.55 18.62
C SER A 378 -12.17 22.09 17.91
N ASP A 379 -12.01 22.94 16.89
CA ASP A 379 -13.13 23.46 16.10
C ASP A 379 -13.56 22.45 15.03
N THR A 380 -14.15 21.34 15.48
CA THR A 380 -14.71 20.26 14.64
C THR A 380 -15.93 19.64 15.32
N LYS A 381 -16.90 19.22 14.51
CA LYS A 381 -18.04 18.39 14.94
C LYS A 381 -17.84 16.89 14.66
N GLU A 382 -16.86 16.56 13.82
CA GLU A 382 -16.41 15.19 13.55
C GLU A 382 -15.35 14.78 14.57
N ASP A 383 -15.21 13.46 14.77
CA ASP A 383 -14.18 12.84 15.61
C ASP A 383 -12.76 13.37 15.30
N THR A 384 -12.06 13.88 16.32
CA THR A 384 -10.72 14.44 16.18
C THR A 384 -9.70 13.40 15.75
N ASP A 385 -9.84 12.14 16.19
CA ASP A 385 -8.92 11.07 15.80
C ASP A 385 -9.08 10.71 14.32
N LEU A 386 -10.32 10.72 13.80
CA LEU A 386 -10.62 10.56 12.37
C LEU A 386 -10.01 11.71 11.56
N MET A 387 -10.31 12.96 11.93
CA MET A 387 -9.79 14.14 11.23
C MET A 387 -8.26 14.14 11.18
N ARG A 388 -7.60 13.70 12.27
CA ARG A 388 -6.15 13.53 12.33
C ARG A 388 -5.62 12.50 11.34
N MET A 389 -6.32 11.38 11.11
CA MET A 389 -5.92 10.39 10.10
C MET A 389 -6.14 10.90 8.67
N LEU A 390 -7.27 11.57 8.40
CA LEU A 390 -7.54 12.19 7.11
C LEU A 390 -6.44 13.20 6.73
N MET A 391 -6.03 14.06 7.66
CA MET A 391 -4.92 15.00 7.44
C MET A 391 -3.56 14.31 7.30
N LYS A 392 -3.24 13.33 8.16
CA LYS A 392 -1.95 12.60 8.13
C LYS A 392 -1.70 11.91 6.79
N TYR A 393 -2.75 11.31 6.21
CA TYR A 393 -2.67 10.56 4.95
C TYR A 393 -3.18 11.33 3.72
N ASN A 394 -3.54 12.61 3.87
CA ASN A 394 -4.10 13.46 2.82
C ASN A 394 -5.30 12.83 2.09
N TYR A 395 -6.33 12.47 2.86
CA TYR A 395 -7.61 11.99 2.34
C TYR A 395 -8.70 13.05 2.42
N THR A 396 -9.38 13.27 1.29
CA THR A 396 -10.54 14.15 1.18
C THR A 396 -11.80 13.29 1.09
N ILE A 397 -12.72 13.45 2.05
CA ILE A 397 -14.01 12.72 2.02
C ILE A 397 -14.87 13.21 0.85
N LEU A 398 -14.95 14.54 0.68
CA LEU A 398 -15.73 15.19 -0.36
C LEU A 398 -15.17 14.89 -1.75
N TYR A 399 -16.04 14.92 -2.76
CA TYR A 399 -15.66 14.86 -4.16
C TYR A 399 -15.38 16.27 -4.71
N PRO A 400 -14.49 16.43 -5.68
CA PRO A 400 -14.29 17.70 -6.39
C PRO A 400 -15.59 18.17 -7.07
N GLU A 401 -15.82 19.49 -7.14
CA GLU A 401 -17.02 20.06 -7.78
C GLU A 401 -17.11 19.76 -9.28
N GLU A 402 -15.98 19.41 -9.89
CA GLU A 402 -15.85 18.96 -11.27
C GLU A 402 -16.52 17.61 -11.51
N VAL A 403 -16.53 16.71 -10.51
CA VAL A 403 -17.12 15.36 -10.61
C VAL A 403 -18.64 15.44 -10.47
N LYS A 404 -19.29 15.85 -11.55
CA LYS A 404 -20.75 15.97 -11.64
C LYS A 404 -21.37 14.68 -12.14
N LEU A 405 -22.22 14.09 -11.31
CA LEU A 405 -23.14 13.05 -11.74
C LEU A 405 -24.37 13.72 -12.38
N GLU A 406 -24.86 13.14 -13.48
CA GLU A 406 -26.17 13.48 -14.04
C GLU A 406 -27.30 13.01 -13.08
N GLU A 407 -28.56 13.34 -13.37
CA GLU A 407 -29.68 12.86 -12.55
C GLU A 407 -29.81 11.33 -12.68
N LEU A 408 -29.25 10.61 -11.71
CA LEU A 408 -29.22 9.16 -11.66
C LEU A 408 -30.60 8.59 -11.31
N PRO A 409 -31.14 7.62 -12.07
CA PRO A 409 -32.38 6.94 -11.72
C PRO A 409 -32.21 6.06 -10.48
N ASP A 410 -33.31 5.77 -9.78
CA ASP A 410 -33.30 4.87 -8.60
C ASP A 410 -33.14 3.38 -8.98
N GLU A 411 -33.60 3.03 -10.18
CA GLU A 411 -33.60 1.70 -10.78
C GLU A 411 -33.29 1.81 -12.28
N VAL A 412 -32.52 0.87 -12.82
CA VAL A 412 -32.23 0.85 -14.27
C VAL A 412 -33.37 0.19 -15.05
N ASP A 413 -33.70 0.82 -16.18
CA ASP A 413 -34.64 0.32 -17.18
C ASP A 413 -34.13 0.54 -18.61
N GLU A 414 -34.87 0.02 -19.59
CA GLU A 414 -34.53 0.07 -21.02
C GLU A 414 -34.39 1.50 -21.58
N SER A 415 -35.03 2.50 -20.97
CA SER A 415 -34.90 3.91 -21.37
C SER A 415 -33.64 4.59 -20.83
N THR A 416 -33.03 4.01 -19.79
CA THR A 416 -31.84 4.55 -19.09
C THR A 416 -30.53 3.92 -19.50
N VAL A 417 -30.55 2.82 -20.28
CA VAL A 417 -29.36 2.02 -20.61
C VAL A 417 -29.31 1.70 -22.10
N ASP A 418 -28.49 2.43 -22.86
CA ASP A 418 -28.36 2.30 -24.32
C ASP A 418 -28.10 0.86 -24.81
N ASN A 419 -27.36 0.07 -24.02
CA ASN A 419 -27.01 -1.32 -24.35
C ASN A 419 -27.91 -2.37 -23.68
N TRP A 420 -29.11 -2.01 -23.22
CA TRP A 420 -30.05 -2.91 -22.53
C TRP A 420 -30.22 -4.26 -23.23
N ASN A 421 -30.53 -4.21 -24.53
CA ASN A 421 -30.81 -5.40 -25.35
C ASN A 421 -29.55 -6.27 -25.67
N SER A 422 -28.34 -5.84 -25.30
CA SER A 422 -27.13 -6.68 -25.40
C SER A 422 -26.80 -7.43 -24.09
N ARG A 423 -27.57 -7.21 -23.02
CA ARG A 423 -27.34 -7.79 -21.70
C ARG A 423 -28.20 -9.04 -21.50
N VAL A 424 -27.66 -10.03 -20.80
CA VAL A 424 -28.42 -11.23 -20.41
C VAL A 424 -29.38 -10.86 -19.28
N ASP A 425 -30.68 -11.05 -19.50
CA ASP A 425 -31.70 -10.86 -18.46
C ASP A 425 -31.68 -12.05 -17.48
N LEU A 426 -31.31 -11.76 -16.23
CA LEU A 426 -31.27 -12.71 -15.12
C LEU A 426 -32.14 -12.22 -13.95
N ARG A 427 -33.12 -11.34 -14.18
CA ARG A 427 -33.98 -10.79 -13.11
C ARG A 427 -34.86 -11.83 -12.42
N GLU A 428 -35.21 -12.90 -13.12
CA GLU A 428 -35.96 -14.05 -12.57
C GLU A 428 -35.05 -15.12 -11.94
N LEU A 429 -33.71 -14.96 -12.01
CA LEU A 429 -32.76 -15.85 -11.35
C LEU A 429 -32.64 -15.46 -9.87
N LYS A 430 -33.01 -16.40 -8.98
CA LYS A 430 -32.85 -16.25 -7.53
C LYS A 430 -31.39 -15.96 -7.18
N SER A 431 -31.17 -14.74 -6.70
CA SER A 431 -29.87 -14.15 -6.36
C SER A 431 -29.93 -13.46 -4.99
N ILE A 432 -28.84 -13.52 -4.22
CA ILE A 432 -28.69 -12.83 -2.92
C ILE A 432 -27.33 -12.15 -2.81
N THR A 433 -27.23 -11.09 -2.01
CA THR A 433 -25.94 -10.58 -1.49
C THR A 433 -25.75 -11.09 -0.05
N ILE A 434 -24.51 -11.29 0.42
CA ILE A 434 -24.23 -11.66 1.82
C ILE A 434 -23.09 -10.79 2.35
N ASP A 435 -23.44 -9.82 3.20
CA ASP A 435 -22.56 -8.70 3.55
C ASP A 435 -22.42 -8.46 5.06
N GLY A 436 -21.59 -7.49 5.42
CA GLY A 436 -21.54 -6.94 6.77
C GLY A 436 -22.84 -6.21 7.13
N GLU A 437 -23.23 -6.26 8.41
CA GLU A 437 -24.47 -5.65 8.92
C GLU A 437 -24.65 -4.18 8.47
N TYR A 438 -23.55 -3.42 8.51
CA TYR A 438 -23.49 -1.99 8.18
C TYR A 438 -23.03 -1.67 6.74
N SER A 439 -22.72 -2.69 5.93
CA SER A 439 -22.33 -2.50 4.53
C SER A 439 -23.50 -1.97 3.69
N LYS A 440 -23.20 -1.15 2.69
CA LYS A 440 -24.18 -0.57 1.74
C LYS A 440 -23.74 -0.70 0.28
N ASP A 441 -22.44 -0.86 0.09
CA ASP A 441 -21.68 -0.96 -1.16
C ASP A 441 -21.57 -2.42 -1.62
N PHE A 442 -22.72 -3.06 -1.88
CA PHE A 442 -22.82 -4.45 -2.33
C PHE A 442 -22.23 -4.63 -3.74
N ASP A 443 -20.94 -4.96 -3.79
CA ASP A 443 -20.19 -5.28 -5.01
C ASP A 443 -20.69 -6.57 -5.68
N ASP A 444 -21.07 -7.59 -4.89
CA ASP A 444 -21.31 -8.95 -5.37
C ASP A 444 -22.65 -9.55 -4.93
N ALA A 445 -23.24 -10.36 -5.82
CA ALA A 445 -24.40 -11.20 -5.56
C ALA A 445 -24.16 -12.61 -6.12
N ILE A 446 -24.72 -13.62 -5.47
CA ILE A 446 -24.55 -15.03 -5.84
C ILE A 446 -25.87 -15.71 -6.19
N SER A 447 -25.82 -16.63 -7.15
CA SER A 447 -26.91 -17.54 -7.50
C SER A 447 -26.40 -18.98 -7.62
N PHE A 448 -27.25 -19.97 -7.36
CA PHE A 448 -26.86 -21.38 -7.30
C PHE A 448 -28.00 -22.31 -7.74
N ILE A 449 -27.71 -23.18 -8.71
CA ILE A 449 -28.65 -24.13 -9.32
C ILE A 449 -28.05 -25.54 -9.29
N GLU A 450 -28.84 -26.51 -8.84
CA GLU A 450 -28.52 -27.94 -8.90
C GLU A 450 -29.10 -28.56 -10.18
N GLU A 451 -28.24 -29.02 -11.10
CA GLU A 451 -28.62 -29.72 -12.33
C GLU A 451 -28.29 -31.22 -12.21
N GLY A 452 -28.81 -31.84 -11.16
CA GLY A 452 -28.61 -33.26 -10.84
C GLY A 452 -27.16 -33.59 -10.49
N LYS A 453 -26.37 -34.07 -11.46
CA LYS A 453 -24.94 -34.35 -11.28
C LYS A 453 -24.05 -33.11 -11.48
N LYS A 454 -24.60 -32.05 -12.05
CA LYS A 454 -23.93 -30.76 -12.26
C LYS A 454 -24.44 -29.73 -11.26
N ILE A 455 -23.61 -28.71 -11.05
CA ILE A 455 -23.93 -27.47 -10.37
C ILE A 455 -23.66 -26.34 -11.36
N ARG A 456 -24.57 -25.36 -11.43
CA ARG A 456 -24.26 -24.06 -12.03
C ARG A 456 -24.36 -23.01 -10.93
N PHE A 457 -23.27 -22.28 -10.71
CA PHE A 457 -23.22 -21.19 -9.76
C PHE A 457 -22.75 -19.92 -10.46
N TYR A 458 -23.21 -18.79 -9.95
CA TYR A 458 -23.04 -17.49 -10.57
C TYR A 458 -22.47 -16.53 -9.55
N VAL A 459 -21.56 -15.68 -10.03
CA VAL A 459 -21.07 -14.51 -9.32
C VAL A 459 -21.41 -13.31 -10.19
N HIS A 460 -22.35 -12.49 -9.72
CA HIS A 460 -22.79 -11.26 -10.37
C HIS A 460 -22.09 -10.10 -9.69
N ILE A 461 -21.25 -9.35 -10.41
CA ILE A 461 -20.52 -8.20 -9.86
C ILE A 461 -21.11 -6.91 -10.40
N ALA A 462 -21.21 -5.86 -9.58
CA ALA A 462 -21.61 -4.52 -9.97
C ALA A 462 -20.92 -4.06 -11.27
N ASP A 463 -21.70 -3.63 -12.26
CA ASP A 463 -21.18 -3.20 -13.57
C ASP A 463 -20.68 -1.74 -13.54
N VAL A 464 -19.61 -1.51 -12.76
CA VAL A 464 -19.04 -0.16 -12.56
C VAL A 464 -18.45 0.41 -13.85
N SER A 465 -17.93 -0.41 -14.77
CA SER A 465 -17.37 0.08 -16.04
C SER A 465 -18.42 0.67 -16.98
N HIS A 466 -19.71 0.43 -16.74
CA HIS A 466 -20.79 1.12 -17.44
C HIS A 466 -20.90 2.60 -17.01
N TYR A 467 -20.82 2.88 -15.71
CA TYR A 467 -20.99 4.23 -15.15
C TYR A 467 -19.68 5.04 -15.15
N VAL A 468 -18.53 4.37 -14.95
CA VAL A 468 -17.22 5.01 -14.90
C VAL A 468 -16.51 4.78 -16.23
N GLN A 469 -16.66 5.73 -17.16
CA GLN A 469 -16.06 5.64 -18.51
C GLN A 469 -14.60 6.12 -18.50
N PRO A 470 -13.68 5.46 -19.24
CA PRO A 470 -12.26 5.84 -19.29
C PRO A 470 -12.05 7.32 -19.63
N GLY A 471 -11.23 8.02 -18.84
CA GLY A 471 -10.90 9.43 -19.04
C GLY A 471 -12.01 10.44 -18.71
N SER A 472 -13.12 10.00 -18.11
CA SER A 472 -14.10 10.90 -17.48
C SER A 472 -13.56 11.48 -16.16
N ASP A 473 -14.10 12.62 -15.68
CA ASP A 473 -13.68 13.21 -14.40
C ASP A 473 -13.86 12.24 -13.21
N LEU A 474 -14.90 11.40 -13.27
CA LEU A 474 -15.15 10.33 -12.32
C LEU A 474 -14.10 9.22 -12.39
N ASP A 475 -13.60 8.88 -13.57
CA ASP A 475 -12.51 7.90 -13.76
C ASP A 475 -11.16 8.45 -13.27
N VAL A 476 -10.88 9.73 -13.53
CA VAL A 476 -9.67 10.41 -13.04
C VAL A 476 -9.66 10.43 -11.51
N GLU A 477 -10.80 10.73 -10.86
CA GLU A 477 -10.91 10.72 -9.40
C GLU A 477 -10.89 9.30 -8.82
N ALA A 478 -11.55 8.33 -9.46
CA ALA A 478 -11.49 6.93 -9.05
C ALA A 478 -10.06 6.35 -9.16
N TYR A 479 -9.31 6.72 -10.21
CA TYR A 479 -7.90 6.37 -10.35
C TYR A 479 -7.03 7.07 -9.31
N SER A 480 -7.26 8.36 -9.05
CA SER A 480 -6.57 9.15 -8.02
C SER A 480 -6.68 8.50 -6.64
N ARG A 481 -7.91 8.11 -6.23
CA ARG A 481 -8.20 7.40 -4.97
C ARG A 481 -7.71 5.94 -4.98
N ALA A 482 -7.85 5.25 -6.11
CA ALA A 482 -7.52 3.84 -6.39
C ALA A 482 -8.18 2.76 -5.51
N THR A 483 -8.56 3.05 -4.27
CA THR A 483 -9.26 2.18 -3.33
C THR A 483 -10.12 2.99 -2.36
N SER A 484 -11.20 2.41 -1.85
CA SER A 484 -11.89 2.96 -0.68
C SER A 484 -11.06 2.73 0.59
N VAL A 485 -11.22 3.59 1.61
CA VAL A 485 -10.50 3.53 2.89
C VAL A 485 -11.50 3.52 4.07
N TYR A 486 -11.33 2.61 5.02
CA TYR A 486 -12.30 2.28 6.07
C TYR A 486 -11.82 2.70 7.47
N LEU A 487 -11.97 4.00 7.80
CA LEU A 487 -11.59 4.58 9.09
C LEU A 487 -12.71 4.36 10.13
N GLY A 488 -12.90 3.10 10.53
CA GLY A 488 -13.91 2.68 11.51
C GLY A 488 -15.33 2.74 10.96
N SER A 489 -16.13 3.70 11.44
CA SER A 489 -17.51 3.93 10.97
C SER A 489 -17.61 4.96 9.84
N ARG A 490 -16.48 5.45 9.33
CA ARG A 490 -16.42 6.37 8.18
C ARG A 490 -15.63 5.73 7.05
N VAL A 491 -16.12 5.91 5.83
CA VAL A 491 -15.47 5.46 4.61
C VAL A 491 -15.05 6.69 3.82
N VAL A 492 -13.85 6.68 3.26
CA VAL A 492 -13.46 7.56 2.15
C VAL A 492 -13.66 6.71 0.88
N PRO A 493 -14.79 6.85 0.16
CA PRO A 493 -15.10 5.91 -0.90
C PRO A 493 -14.36 6.28 -2.18
N MET A 494 -14.02 5.26 -2.99
CA MET A 494 -13.42 5.42 -4.32
C MET A 494 -14.39 5.98 -5.37
N LEU A 495 -15.69 5.76 -5.18
CA LEU A 495 -16.77 6.31 -6.02
C LEU A 495 -17.78 7.08 -5.15
N PRO A 496 -18.45 8.13 -5.67
CA PRO A 496 -19.46 8.89 -4.94
C PRO A 496 -20.57 7.98 -4.37
N PRO A 497 -21.11 8.26 -3.17
CA PRO A 497 -22.17 7.45 -2.54
C PRO A 497 -23.39 7.21 -3.43
N GLU A 498 -23.73 8.17 -4.30
CA GLU A 498 -24.84 8.09 -5.25
C GLU A 498 -24.68 6.95 -6.27
N LEU A 499 -23.44 6.55 -6.56
CA LEU A 499 -23.12 5.35 -7.34
C LEU A 499 -22.82 4.15 -6.42
N SER A 500 -21.91 4.31 -5.46
CA SER A 500 -21.39 3.21 -4.65
C SER A 500 -22.41 2.60 -3.68
N GLU A 501 -23.29 3.41 -3.07
CA GLU A 501 -24.36 2.93 -2.18
C GLU A 501 -25.71 2.68 -2.91
N ASN A 502 -25.82 2.99 -4.21
CA ASN A 502 -27.10 2.91 -4.94
C ASN A 502 -27.04 2.26 -6.33
N LEU A 503 -26.57 2.94 -7.39
CA LEU A 503 -26.73 2.45 -8.77
C LEU A 503 -25.75 1.34 -9.18
N CYS A 504 -24.53 1.37 -8.64
CA CYS A 504 -23.59 0.26 -8.78
C CYS A 504 -23.94 -0.86 -7.79
N SER A 505 -24.35 -0.50 -6.57
CA SER A 505 -24.69 -1.47 -5.52
C SER A 505 -25.83 -2.39 -5.94
N LEU A 506 -25.65 -3.69 -5.73
CA LEU A 506 -26.61 -4.75 -6.06
C LEU A 506 -27.75 -4.83 -5.03
N VAL A 507 -28.40 -3.70 -4.76
CA VAL A 507 -29.46 -3.57 -3.75
C VAL A 507 -30.68 -4.44 -4.07
N ALA A 508 -31.24 -5.07 -3.03
CA ALA A 508 -32.36 -5.98 -3.17
C ALA A 508 -33.62 -5.33 -3.78
N LYS A 509 -34.36 -6.13 -4.54
CA LYS A 509 -35.63 -5.83 -5.21
C LYS A 509 -35.60 -4.75 -6.31
N LYS A 510 -34.45 -4.18 -6.67
CA LYS A 510 -34.30 -3.29 -7.83
C LYS A 510 -33.50 -3.97 -8.95
N ASN A 511 -33.79 -3.64 -10.20
CA ASN A 511 -32.95 -3.97 -11.34
C ASN A 511 -31.59 -3.28 -11.19
N ARG A 512 -30.52 -4.03 -11.45
CA ARG A 512 -29.13 -3.55 -11.44
C ARG A 512 -28.33 -4.17 -12.57
N LEU A 513 -27.37 -3.41 -13.08
CA LEU A 513 -26.43 -3.87 -14.10
C LEU A 513 -25.30 -4.64 -13.44
N ALA A 514 -25.00 -5.82 -13.98
CA ALA A 514 -23.93 -6.67 -13.45
C ALA A 514 -23.05 -7.28 -14.55
N PHE A 515 -21.77 -7.47 -14.25
CA PHE A 515 -20.87 -8.35 -14.98
C PHE A 515 -20.93 -9.73 -14.32
N THR A 516 -21.54 -10.71 -15.00
CA THR A 516 -21.76 -12.05 -14.47
C THR A 516 -20.67 -13.01 -14.92
N VAL A 517 -20.16 -13.78 -13.94
CA VAL A 517 -19.36 -15.00 -14.16
C VAL A 517 -20.24 -16.21 -13.85
N GLU A 518 -20.63 -16.93 -14.89
CA GLU A 518 -21.38 -18.19 -14.80
C GLU A 518 -20.40 -19.36 -14.83
N MET A 519 -20.45 -20.26 -13.84
CA MET A 519 -19.54 -21.39 -13.71
C MET A 519 -20.31 -22.71 -13.62
N GLU A 520 -19.94 -23.67 -14.48
CA GLU A 520 -20.43 -25.06 -14.38
C GLU A 520 -19.37 -25.94 -13.69
N ALA A 521 -19.81 -26.66 -12.66
CA ALA A 521 -18.99 -27.56 -11.87
C ALA A 521 -19.69 -28.89 -11.60
N ASP A 522 -18.91 -29.87 -11.14
CA ASP A 522 -19.42 -31.09 -10.54
C ASP A 522 -19.41 -31.00 -9.01
N TRP A 523 -20.06 -31.97 -8.35
CA TRP A 523 -20.04 -32.10 -6.89
C TRP A 523 -18.65 -32.41 -6.28
N SER A 524 -17.58 -32.50 -7.07
CA SER A 524 -16.19 -32.58 -6.59
C SER A 524 -15.48 -31.21 -6.56
N GLY A 525 -16.19 -30.14 -6.92
CA GLY A 525 -15.62 -28.80 -7.05
C GLY A 525 -14.74 -28.63 -8.29
N THR A 526 -14.88 -29.50 -9.30
CA THR A 526 -14.17 -29.33 -10.58
C THR A 526 -14.98 -28.41 -11.49
N ILE A 527 -14.57 -27.14 -11.59
CA ILE A 527 -15.15 -26.18 -12.55
C ILE A 527 -14.61 -26.52 -13.95
N PHE A 528 -15.49 -26.97 -14.84
CA PHE A 528 -15.14 -27.40 -16.20
C PHE A 528 -15.53 -26.40 -17.30
N HIS A 529 -16.44 -25.47 -17.01
CA HIS A 529 -16.81 -24.39 -17.93
C HIS A 529 -17.05 -23.08 -17.17
N ALA A 530 -16.73 -21.95 -17.80
CA ALA A 530 -17.02 -20.62 -17.31
C ALA A 530 -17.41 -19.70 -18.48
N LYS A 531 -18.42 -18.86 -18.29
CA LYS A 531 -18.85 -17.81 -19.22
C LYS A 531 -18.81 -16.46 -18.53
N PHE A 532 -18.57 -15.42 -19.31
CA PHE A 532 -18.49 -14.04 -18.85
C PHE A 532 -19.42 -13.19 -19.73
N TYR A 533 -20.31 -12.41 -19.15
CA TYR A 533 -21.21 -11.54 -19.89
C TYR A 533 -21.78 -10.41 -19.02
N LYS A 534 -22.14 -9.30 -19.67
CA LYS A 534 -22.96 -8.25 -19.07
C LYS A 534 -24.40 -8.74 -18.92
N SER A 535 -25.03 -8.37 -17.83
CA SER A 535 -26.35 -8.85 -17.43
C SER A 535 -27.16 -7.77 -16.72
N ILE A 536 -28.46 -8.03 -16.56
CA ILE A 536 -29.37 -7.28 -15.70
C ILE A 536 -29.87 -8.28 -14.65
N ILE A 537 -29.68 -7.99 -13.37
CA ILE A 537 -30.14 -8.83 -12.26
C ILE A 537 -31.16 -8.07 -11.41
N ARG A 538 -31.91 -8.81 -10.59
CA ARG A 538 -32.76 -8.25 -9.55
C ARG A 538 -32.60 -9.08 -8.28
N VAL A 539 -31.70 -8.65 -7.40
CA VAL A 539 -31.38 -9.37 -6.16
C VAL A 539 -32.65 -9.63 -5.36
N GLU A 540 -32.91 -10.89 -5.02
CA GLU A 540 -34.13 -11.25 -4.30
C GLU A 540 -34.06 -10.76 -2.85
N GLU A 541 -32.93 -10.92 -2.17
CA GLU A 541 -32.80 -10.57 -0.75
C GLU A 541 -31.36 -10.22 -0.37
N ARG A 542 -31.20 -9.24 0.52
CA ARG A 542 -29.93 -8.94 1.19
C ARG A 542 -29.81 -9.80 2.45
N TYR A 543 -28.76 -10.58 2.54
CA TYR A 543 -28.36 -11.30 3.74
C TYR A 543 -27.23 -10.58 4.47
N THR A 544 -27.14 -10.81 5.78
CA THR A 544 -25.93 -10.47 6.55
C THR A 544 -25.20 -11.76 6.91
N TYR A 545 -23.88 -11.70 7.11
CA TYR A 545 -23.09 -12.89 7.46
C TYR A 545 -23.64 -13.64 8.68
N ASN A 546 -24.19 -12.93 9.68
CA ASN A 546 -24.81 -13.54 10.86
C ASN A 546 -26.05 -14.37 10.49
N ARG A 547 -26.97 -13.81 9.69
CA ARG A 547 -28.17 -14.54 9.24
C ARG A 547 -27.82 -15.76 8.39
N ALA A 548 -26.88 -15.60 7.44
CA ALA A 548 -26.41 -16.72 6.62
C ALA A 548 -25.77 -17.81 7.49
N GLU A 549 -24.97 -17.42 8.50
CA GLU A 549 -24.36 -18.34 9.46
C GLU A 549 -25.40 -19.09 10.32
N GLU A 550 -26.49 -18.43 10.73
CA GLU A 550 -27.61 -19.06 11.44
C GLU A 550 -28.30 -20.13 10.57
N GLU A 551 -28.63 -19.82 9.31
CA GLU A 551 -29.22 -20.79 8.37
C GLU A 551 -28.26 -21.96 8.05
N ILE A 552 -26.95 -21.70 7.95
CA ILE A 552 -25.92 -22.74 7.79
C ILE A 552 -25.83 -23.64 9.05
N LYS A 553 -25.86 -23.05 10.25
CA LYS A 553 -25.80 -23.78 11.53
C LYS A 553 -27.06 -24.59 11.82
N ALA A 554 -28.23 -24.14 11.34
CA ALA A 554 -29.48 -24.88 11.45
C ALA A 554 -29.42 -26.26 10.74
N GLY A 555 -28.57 -26.38 9.72
CA GLY A 555 -28.18 -27.67 9.15
C GLY A 555 -29.22 -28.35 8.26
N ASP A 556 -30.29 -27.65 7.86
CA ASP A 556 -31.34 -28.20 6.98
C ASP A 556 -30.77 -28.51 5.58
N PRO A 557 -30.75 -29.79 5.14
CA PRO A 557 -30.26 -30.17 3.82
C PRO A 557 -31.06 -29.58 2.65
N ASN A 558 -32.27 -29.07 2.89
CA ASN A 558 -33.10 -28.42 1.87
C ASN A 558 -32.86 -26.91 1.79
N ASN A 559 -32.25 -26.29 2.81
CA ASN A 559 -31.95 -24.86 2.81
C ASN A 559 -30.90 -24.53 1.73
N TRP A 560 -31.19 -23.52 0.93
CA TRP A 560 -30.39 -23.14 -0.23
C TRP A 560 -28.98 -22.64 0.16
N ILE A 561 -28.85 -21.87 1.24
CA ILE A 561 -27.56 -21.37 1.75
C ILE A 561 -26.73 -22.52 2.34
N PHE A 562 -27.36 -23.43 3.08
CA PHE A 562 -26.67 -24.63 3.58
C PHE A 562 -26.06 -25.46 2.44
N LYS A 563 -26.80 -25.67 1.34
CA LYS A 563 -26.27 -26.36 0.15
C LYS A 563 -25.13 -25.61 -0.52
N MET A 564 -25.25 -24.29 -0.69
CA MET A 564 -24.16 -23.45 -1.21
C MET A 564 -22.91 -23.57 -0.34
N MET A 565 -23.05 -23.51 0.99
CA MET A 565 -21.95 -23.68 1.92
C MET A 565 -21.31 -25.09 1.82
N LYS A 566 -22.10 -26.16 1.66
CA LYS A 566 -21.55 -27.51 1.42
C LYS A 566 -20.71 -27.58 0.14
N PHE A 567 -21.10 -26.86 -0.91
CA PHE A 567 -20.30 -26.77 -2.13
C PHE A 567 -19.03 -25.91 -1.93
N ALA A 568 -19.12 -24.77 -1.24
CA ALA A 568 -17.96 -23.95 -0.89
C ALA A 568 -16.94 -24.72 -0.03
N ASP A 569 -17.39 -25.54 0.91
CA ASP A 569 -16.55 -26.46 1.69
C ASP A 569 -15.74 -27.42 0.80
N ILE A 570 -16.32 -27.86 -0.33
CA ILE A 570 -15.67 -28.75 -1.30
C ILE A 570 -14.65 -27.96 -2.15
N LEU A 571 -14.99 -26.74 -2.58
CA LEU A 571 -14.05 -25.82 -3.23
C LEU A 571 -12.84 -25.54 -2.31
N ARG A 572 -13.08 -25.18 -1.05
CA ARG A 572 -12.03 -24.95 -0.03
C ARG A 572 -11.17 -26.18 0.19
N LYS A 573 -11.76 -27.36 0.39
CA LYS A 573 -11.01 -28.62 0.56
C LYS A 573 -10.14 -28.92 -0.66
N ARG A 574 -10.66 -28.72 -1.88
CA ARG A 574 -9.90 -28.87 -3.13
C ARG A 574 -8.74 -27.87 -3.22
N ARG A 575 -9.01 -26.60 -2.87
CA ARG A 575 -8.01 -25.51 -2.78
C ARG A 575 -6.89 -25.89 -1.81
N LEU A 576 -7.21 -26.24 -0.57
CA LEU A 576 -6.22 -26.64 0.44
C LEU A 576 -5.48 -27.93 0.07
N ASN A 577 -6.15 -28.93 -0.51
CA ASN A 577 -5.52 -30.20 -0.91
C ASN A 577 -4.48 -30.05 -2.02
N SER A 578 -4.62 -29.04 -2.89
CA SER A 578 -3.63 -28.72 -3.93
C SER A 578 -2.44 -27.91 -3.40
N GLY A 579 -2.16 -28.01 -2.09
CA GLY A 579 -1.05 -27.34 -1.43
C GLY A 579 -1.27 -25.83 -1.40
N ARG A 580 -2.22 -25.36 -0.59
CA ARG A 580 -2.48 -23.93 -0.34
C ARG A 580 -2.63 -23.71 1.15
N VAL A 581 -2.25 -22.52 1.64
CA VAL A 581 -2.36 -22.18 3.07
C VAL A 581 -3.68 -21.46 3.35
N ASP A 582 -4.28 -21.80 4.50
CA ASP A 582 -5.39 -21.07 5.07
C ASP A 582 -4.84 -20.11 6.14
N LEU A 583 -4.59 -18.85 5.76
CA LEU A 583 -4.10 -17.83 6.65
C LEU A 583 -5.24 -17.31 7.53
N ASN A 584 -5.64 -18.09 8.53
CA ASN A 584 -6.65 -17.67 9.50
C ASN A 584 -6.05 -16.67 10.51
N LEU A 585 -5.74 -15.47 10.02
CA LEU A 585 -5.31 -14.34 10.83
C LEU A 585 -6.47 -13.89 11.72
N LYS A 586 -6.19 -13.70 13.01
CA LYS A 586 -7.16 -13.15 13.96
C LYS A 586 -7.22 -11.64 13.80
N GLU A 587 -8.11 -11.17 12.95
CA GLU A 587 -8.44 -9.75 12.87
C GLU A 587 -9.09 -9.27 14.19
N THR A 588 -8.96 -7.98 14.48
CA THR A 588 -9.53 -7.34 15.66
C THR A 588 -10.42 -6.19 15.25
N LYS A 589 -11.55 -6.04 15.92
CA LYS A 589 -12.55 -5.00 15.64
C LYS A 589 -12.70 -4.08 16.85
N VAL A 590 -12.61 -2.78 16.57
CA VAL A 590 -13.00 -1.72 17.49
C VAL A 590 -14.51 -1.56 17.41
N VAL A 591 -15.20 -1.71 18.54
CA VAL A 591 -16.62 -1.41 18.69
C VAL A 591 -16.73 -0.01 19.30
N THR A 592 -17.49 0.87 18.65
CA THR A 592 -17.72 2.26 19.07
C THR A 592 -19.19 2.51 19.39
N ASP A 593 -19.46 3.52 20.21
CA ASP A 593 -20.81 4.07 20.40
C ASP A 593 -21.17 5.10 19.31
N SER A 594 -22.37 5.68 19.41
CA SER A 594 -22.87 6.72 18.49
C SER A 594 -22.08 8.02 18.51
N GLU A 595 -21.22 8.23 19.51
CA GLU A 595 -20.32 9.38 19.64
C GLU A 595 -18.88 9.01 19.23
N HIS A 596 -18.69 7.85 18.59
CA HIS A 596 -17.40 7.30 18.15
C HIS A 596 -16.40 6.99 19.28
N ASN A 597 -16.84 6.95 20.55
CA ASN A 597 -16.00 6.49 21.64
C ASN A 597 -15.87 4.97 21.61
N VAL A 598 -14.68 4.44 21.90
CA VAL A 598 -14.49 2.99 21.99
C VAL A 598 -15.22 2.41 23.19
N ILE A 599 -15.99 1.34 22.95
CA ILE A 599 -16.65 0.50 23.95
C ILE A 599 -15.83 -0.75 24.21
N GLU A 600 -15.34 -1.42 23.16
CA GLU A 600 -14.72 -2.74 23.21
C GLU A 600 -13.73 -2.91 22.07
N ILE A 601 -12.67 -3.70 22.29
CA ILE A 601 -11.76 -4.19 21.25
C ILE A 601 -11.72 -5.71 21.39
N LYS A 602 -12.18 -6.43 20.35
CA LYS A 602 -12.29 -7.90 20.37
C LYS A 602 -11.86 -8.54 19.05
N PRO A 603 -11.39 -9.81 19.06
CA PRO A 603 -11.14 -10.55 17.83
C PRO A 603 -12.44 -10.75 17.03
N VAL A 604 -12.32 -10.79 15.70
CA VAL A 604 -13.39 -11.13 14.76
C VAL A 604 -13.38 -12.64 14.53
N GLU A 605 -14.56 -13.27 14.60
CA GLU A 605 -14.71 -14.69 14.24
C GLU A 605 -15.02 -14.85 12.75
N ARG A 606 -14.18 -15.63 12.04
CA ARG A 606 -14.39 -15.97 10.63
C ARG A 606 -15.47 -17.07 10.50
N LEU A 607 -16.72 -16.61 10.42
CA LEU A 607 -17.92 -17.43 10.17
C LEU A 607 -17.85 -18.26 8.87
N GLN A 608 -18.64 -19.34 8.78
CA GLN A 608 -18.77 -20.14 7.55
C GLN A 608 -19.38 -19.33 6.40
N ALA A 609 -20.30 -18.41 6.70
CA ALA A 609 -20.85 -17.48 5.71
C ALA A 609 -19.77 -16.62 4.99
N HIS A 610 -18.68 -16.24 5.67
CA HIS A 610 -17.57 -15.54 5.00
C HIS A 610 -16.82 -16.46 4.03
N ILE A 611 -16.59 -17.72 4.44
CA ILE A 611 -15.91 -18.74 3.62
C ILE A 611 -16.71 -19.08 2.36
N LEU A 612 -18.05 -19.11 2.46
CA LEU A 612 -18.93 -19.28 1.31
C LEU A 612 -18.66 -18.22 0.23
N ILE A 613 -18.72 -16.94 0.59
CA ILE A 613 -18.49 -15.84 -0.33
C ILE A 613 -17.04 -15.84 -0.84
N GLU A 614 -16.05 -16.06 0.03
CA GLU A 614 -14.64 -16.14 -0.33
C GLU A 614 -14.38 -17.17 -1.45
N GLU A 615 -14.83 -18.42 -1.31
CA GLU A 615 -14.58 -19.46 -2.34
C GLU A 615 -15.30 -19.18 -3.67
N PHE A 616 -16.47 -18.53 -3.64
CA PHE A 616 -17.19 -18.11 -4.84
C PHE A 616 -16.44 -16.96 -5.56
N MET A 617 -16.02 -15.93 -4.82
CA MET A 617 -15.26 -14.80 -5.36
C MET A 617 -13.88 -15.22 -5.87
N LEU A 618 -13.16 -16.09 -5.13
CA LEU A 618 -11.91 -16.68 -5.60
C LEU A 618 -12.11 -17.45 -6.91
N SER A 619 -13.18 -18.24 -7.03
CA SER A 619 -13.49 -18.98 -8.26
C SER A 619 -13.70 -18.05 -9.46
N ALA A 620 -14.44 -16.95 -9.28
CA ALA A 620 -14.64 -15.93 -10.32
C ALA A 620 -13.32 -15.24 -10.72
N ASN A 621 -12.56 -14.73 -9.73
CA ASN A 621 -11.26 -14.07 -9.92
C ASN A 621 -10.27 -14.95 -10.71
N ILE A 622 -10.18 -16.24 -10.41
CA ILE A 622 -9.32 -17.20 -11.14
C ILE A 622 -9.81 -17.38 -12.58
N LYS A 623 -11.12 -17.57 -12.80
CA LYS A 623 -11.66 -17.83 -14.15
C LYS A 623 -11.51 -16.61 -15.06
N VAL A 624 -11.69 -15.39 -14.53
CA VAL A 624 -11.42 -14.15 -15.26
C VAL A 624 -9.93 -14.02 -15.60
N ALA A 625 -9.03 -14.20 -14.63
CA ALA A 625 -7.58 -14.15 -14.87
C ALA A 625 -7.11 -15.18 -15.91
N GLU A 626 -7.58 -16.43 -15.80
CA GLU A 626 -7.33 -17.49 -16.78
C GLU A 626 -7.81 -17.12 -18.19
N TYR A 627 -8.92 -16.38 -18.31
CA TYR A 627 -9.51 -16.01 -19.60
C TYR A 627 -8.77 -14.83 -20.24
N ILE A 628 -8.49 -13.77 -19.48
CA ILE A 628 -7.73 -12.61 -19.95
C ILE A 628 -6.32 -13.02 -20.38
N ARG A 629 -5.62 -13.86 -19.59
CA ARG A 629 -4.29 -14.35 -19.97
C ARG A 629 -4.30 -15.16 -21.27
N LYS A 630 -5.30 -16.04 -21.48
CA LYS A 630 -5.45 -16.81 -22.75
C LYS A 630 -5.76 -15.94 -23.97
N LYS A 631 -6.08 -14.66 -23.75
CA LYS A 631 -6.37 -13.66 -24.77
C LYS A 631 -5.25 -12.64 -24.94
N GLU A 632 -4.16 -12.80 -24.18
CA GLU A 632 -2.93 -11.99 -24.26
C GLU A 632 -3.16 -10.48 -24.13
N ARG A 633 -4.23 -10.07 -23.41
CA ARG A 633 -4.51 -8.65 -23.14
C ARG A 633 -3.81 -8.18 -21.85
N PRO A 634 -3.20 -6.97 -21.84
CA PRO A 634 -2.68 -6.34 -20.64
C PRO A 634 -3.78 -6.14 -19.57
N THR A 635 -3.51 -6.52 -18.32
CA THR A 635 -4.40 -6.28 -17.16
C THR A 635 -3.61 -6.32 -15.85
N LEU A 636 -4.23 -5.90 -14.75
CA LEU A 636 -3.65 -5.96 -13.42
C LEU A 636 -3.89 -7.32 -12.76
N TYR A 637 -2.83 -8.13 -12.68
CA TYR A 637 -2.77 -9.33 -11.87
C TYR A 637 -2.50 -8.98 -10.41
N ARG A 638 -3.06 -9.76 -9.49
CA ARG A 638 -2.79 -9.65 -8.06
C ARG A 638 -1.71 -10.67 -7.71
N VAL A 639 -0.47 -10.20 -7.69
CA VAL A 639 0.73 -11.01 -7.47
C VAL A 639 1.01 -11.15 -5.98
N HIS A 640 1.47 -12.33 -5.59
CA HIS A 640 2.10 -12.59 -4.30
C HIS A 640 3.27 -13.53 -4.56
N GLU A 641 4.49 -13.07 -4.32
CA GLU A 641 5.69 -13.86 -4.61
C GLU A 641 5.94 -14.93 -3.53
N PRO A 642 6.72 -15.99 -3.83
CA PRO A 642 7.26 -16.88 -2.80
C PRO A 642 8.16 -16.11 -1.81
N MET A 643 8.46 -16.74 -0.68
CA MET A 643 9.43 -16.20 0.30
C MET A 643 10.83 -16.10 -0.31
N ASP A 644 11.59 -15.07 0.06
CA ASP A 644 13.00 -14.96 -0.33
C ASP A 644 13.86 -16.11 0.22
N VAL A 645 14.97 -16.40 -0.47
CA VAL A 645 15.95 -17.43 -0.06
C VAL A 645 16.52 -17.16 1.34
N GLU A 646 16.73 -15.88 1.69
CA GLU A 646 17.17 -15.48 3.03
C GLU A 646 16.15 -15.86 4.12
N LYS A 647 14.85 -15.68 3.83
CA LYS A 647 13.75 -16.05 4.74
C LYS A 647 13.60 -17.56 4.86
N LEU A 648 13.75 -18.29 3.76
CA LEU A 648 13.77 -19.75 3.76
C LEU A 648 14.89 -20.30 4.67
N GLU A 649 16.10 -19.73 4.57
CA GLU A 649 17.24 -20.21 5.36
C GLU A 649 17.20 -19.76 6.82
N MET A 650 16.59 -18.61 7.11
CA MET A 650 16.22 -18.19 8.47
C MET A 650 15.25 -19.20 9.12
N LEU A 651 14.20 -19.63 8.40
CA LEU A 651 13.26 -20.65 8.87
C LEU A 651 13.93 -22.02 9.04
N ASN A 652 14.80 -22.45 8.12
CA ASN A 652 15.59 -23.67 8.27
C ASN A 652 16.55 -23.60 9.47
N SER A 653 17.14 -22.44 9.74
CA SER A 653 17.97 -22.21 10.93
C SER A 653 17.16 -22.34 12.22
N PHE A 654 15.94 -21.80 12.26
CA PHE A 654 15.02 -22.01 13.38
C PHE A 654 14.77 -23.50 13.65
N LEU A 655 14.43 -24.28 12.62
CA LEU A 655 14.15 -25.71 12.77
C LEU A 655 15.35 -26.48 13.34
N ARG A 656 16.55 -26.22 12.81
CA ARG A 656 17.80 -26.83 13.29
C ARG A 656 18.12 -26.47 14.74
N LEU A 657 17.99 -25.20 15.12
CA LEU A 657 18.25 -24.72 16.48
C LEU A 657 17.26 -25.29 17.50
N ASN A 658 16.02 -25.53 17.10
CA ASN A 658 14.98 -26.16 17.93
C ASN A 658 15.03 -27.70 17.91
N GLY A 659 16.05 -28.31 17.26
CA GLY A 659 16.21 -29.76 17.17
C GLY A 659 15.15 -30.47 16.30
N VAL A 660 14.37 -29.73 15.52
CA VAL A 660 13.30 -30.26 14.66
C VAL A 660 13.95 -30.99 13.48
N LYS A 661 13.66 -32.30 13.34
CA LYS A 661 14.20 -33.15 12.27
C LYS A 661 13.44 -32.99 10.94
N ALA A 662 13.23 -31.75 10.52
CA ALA A 662 12.60 -31.38 9.26
C ALA A 662 13.28 -30.15 8.66
N GLN A 663 13.15 -29.97 7.34
CA GLN A 663 13.72 -28.84 6.60
C GLN A 663 12.75 -28.41 5.50
N LEU A 664 12.63 -27.10 5.29
CA LEU A 664 12.03 -26.55 4.08
C LEU A 664 13.03 -26.74 2.91
N LYS A 665 12.69 -27.62 1.98
CA LYS A 665 13.48 -27.91 0.77
C LYS A 665 13.42 -26.74 -0.21
N ASP A 666 12.26 -26.09 -0.26
CA ASP A 666 11.92 -24.98 -1.12
C ASP A 666 10.78 -24.16 -0.47
N THR A 667 10.30 -23.15 -1.18
CA THR A 667 9.11 -22.37 -0.81
C THR A 667 7.80 -23.05 -1.24
N SER A 668 7.79 -24.34 -1.58
CA SER A 668 6.55 -25.02 -1.92
C SER A 668 5.69 -25.25 -0.67
N TYR A 669 4.39 -25.21 -0.87
CA TYR A 669 3.44 -25.52 0.18
C TYR A 669 3.48 -26.96 0.66
N GLU A 670 3.93 -27.89 -0.20
CA GLU A 670 4.16 -29.27 0.22
C GLU A 670 5.31 -29.31 1.24
N SER A 671 6.42 -28.61 0.98
CA SER A 671 7.53 -28.54 1.93
C SER A 671 7.15 -27.82 3.23
N ILE A 672 6.36 -26.76 3.16
CA ILE A 672 5.85 -26.07 4.37
C ILE A 672 4.92 -26.99 5.16
N ARG A 673 3.98 -27.69 4.51
CA ARG A 673 3.07 -28.63 5.16
C ARG A 673 3.81 -29.79 5.85
N GLN A 674 4.84 -30.35 5.19
CA GLN A 674 5.68 -31.40 5.77
C GLN A 674 6.35 -30.93 7.07
N VAL A 675 6.84 -29.69 7.13
CA VAL A 675 7.41 -29.11 8.36
C VAL A 675 6.33 -28.85 9.41
N LEU A 676 5.18 -28.27 9.02
CA LEU A 676 4.07 -27.98 9.93
C LEU A 676 3.54 -29.25 10.62
N GLN A 677 3.43 -30.36 9.90
CA GLN A 677 3.02 -31.66 10.47
C GLN A 677 4.05 -32.26 11.45
N VAL A 678 5.34 -31.93 11.31
CA VAL A 678 6.39 -32.40 12.22
C VAL A 678 6.50 -31.53 13.47
N ILE A 679 6.14 -30.25 13.37
CA ILE A 679 6.22 -29.28 14.48
C ILE A 679 4.90 -29.13 15.26
N GLU A 680 3.78 -29.65 14.73
CA GLU A 680 2.46 -29.67 15.36
C GLU A 680 2.50 -30.22 16.80
N GLY A 681 1.94 -29.47 17.75
CA GLY A 681 1.93 -29.80 19.18
C GLY A 681 3.27 -29.57 19.91
N SER A 682 4.33 -29.15 19.23
CA SER A 682 5.61 -28.85 19.88
C SER A 682 5.64 -27.44 20.51
N PRO A 683 6.51 -27.19 21.51
CA PRO A 683 6.68 -25.84 22.08
C PRO A 683 7.07 -24.77 21.05
N SER A 684 7.73 -25.20 19.96
CA SER A 684 8.25 -24.35 18.90
C SER A 684 7.22 -24.05 17.79
N GLU A 685 6.04 -24.69 17.80
CA GLU A 685 5.01 -24.56 16.75
C GLU A 685 4.52 -23.10 16.60
N ARG A 686 4.08 -22.49 17.71
CA ARG A 686 3.60 -21.09 17.75
C ARG A 686 4.65 -20.13 17.22
N LEU A 687 5.90 -20.36 17.61
CA LEU A 687 7.08 -19.60 17.22
C LEU A 687 7.35 -19.68 15.72
N PHE A 688 7.34 -20.90 15.18
CA PHE A 688 7.52 -21.15 13.76
C PHE A 688 6.40 -20.55 12.92
N ASN A 689 5.13 -20.71 13.35
CA ASN A 689 3.98 -20.13 12.66
C ASN A 689 4.07 -18.60 12.55
N ILE A 690 4.42 -17.88 13.62
CA ILE A 690 4.65 -16.42 13.59
C ILE A 690 5.80 -16.06 12.64
N SER A 691 6.88 -16.84 12.65
CA SER A 691 8.07 -16.61 11.82
C SER A 691 7.81 -16.85 10.34
N LEU A 692 7.04 -17.90 10.03
CA LEU A 692 6.58 -18.26 8.69
C LEU A 692 5.65 -17.19 8.12
N LEU A 693 4.66 -16.72 8.88
CA LEU A 693 3.76 -15.64 8.48
C LEU A 693 4.52 -14.35 8.08
N ARG A 694 5.59 -14.01 8.81
CA ARG A 694 6.46 -12.86 8.55
C ARG A 694 7.53 -13.07 7.48
N SER A 695 7.59 -14.28 6.94
CA SER A 695 8.50 -14.63 5.86
C SER A 695 7.79 -14.53 4.50
N PHE A 696 6.46 -14.47 4.48
CA PHE A 696 5.66 -14.23 3.28
C PHE A 696 5.80 -12.79 2.78
N MET A 697 5.84 -12.65 1.45
CA MET A 697 5.87 -11.36 0.77
C MET A 697 4.49 -10.69 0.77
N GLN A 698 4.46 -9.37 0.83
CA GLN A 698 3.22 -8.61 0.66
C GLN A 698 2.73 -8.72 -0.80
N ALA A 699 1.44 -8.97 -0.99
CA ALA A 699 0.83 -9.00 -2.31
C ALA A 699 0.70 -7.59 -2.92
N TYR A 700 0.79 -7.48 -4.25
CA TYR A 700 0.74 -6.22 -4.99
C TYR A 700 0.09 -6.40 -6.38
N TYR A 701 -0.22 -5.30 -7.06
CA TYR A 701 -0.74 -5.31 -8.42
C TYR A 701 0.40 -5.16 -9.45
N SER A 702 0.39 -6.01 -10.48
CA SER A 702 1.40 -6.04 -11.55
C SER A 702 0.75 -6.31 -12.90
N GLY A 703 1.37 -5.85 -13.99
CA GLY A 703 1.04 -6.32 -15.34
C GLY A 703 1.53 -7.74 -15.62
N GLU A 704 2.52 -8.22 -14.86
CA GLU A 704 3.08 -9.56 -15.00
C GLU A 704 2.30 -10.59 -14.16
N TYR A 705 1.93 -11.71 -14.77
CA TYR A 705 1.21 -12.82 -14.12
C TYR A 705 2.16 -13.75 -13.34
N LEU A 706 2.93 -13.20 -12.40
CA LEU A 706 3.88 -13.97 -11.55
C LEU A 706 3.19 -14.96 -10.59
N GLY A 707 1.86 -14.94 -10.56
CA GLY A 707 1.02 -15.80 -9.72
C GLY A 707 0.80 -15.24 -8.31
N HIS A 708 -0.15 -15.85 -7.62
CA HIS A 708 -0.44 -15.56 -6.23
C HIS A 708 0.00 -16.73 -5.36
N TRP A 709 1.29 -16.75 -4.99
CA TRP A 709 1.88 -17.76 -4.13
C TRP A 709 1.02 -17.96 -2.89
N GLY A 710 0.65 -16.91 -2.15
CA GLY A 710 -0.18 -16.97 -0.92
C GLY A 710 -1.53 -17.71 -1.01
N LEU A 711 -2.03 -17.93 -2.24
CA LEU A 711 -3.28 -18.64 -2.54
C LEU A 711 -3.04 -19.81 -3.52
N GLY A 712 -1.78 -20.13 -3.82
CA GLY A 712 -1.31 -21.11 -4.81
C GLY A 712 -1.92 -20.96 -6.21
N PHE A 713 -2.39 -19.78 -6.63
CA PHE A 713 -2.99 -19.59 -7.95
C PHE A 713 -1.92 -19.16 -8.96
N LYS A 714 -1.95 -19.74 -10.16
CA LYS A 714 -1.08 -19.33 -11.28
C LYS A 714 -1.59 -18.04 -11.91
N ASP A 715 -2.90 -18.00 -12.14
CA ASP A 715 -3.61 -16.88 -12.73
C ASP A 715 -4.54 -16.32 -11.65
N TYR A 716 -4.32 -15.08 -11.23
CA TYR A 716 -5.17 -14.41 -10.24
C TYR A 716 -5.16 -12.90 -10.44
N CYS A 717 -6.35 -12.32 -10.51
CA CYS A 717 -6.60 -10.88 -10.52
C CYS A 717 -7.71 -10.58 -9.52
N HIS A 718 -7.92 -9.31 -9.17
CA HIS A 718 -9.15 -8.89 -8.52
C HIS A 718 -10.15 -8.43 -9.58
N PHE A 719 -11.37 -8.93 -9.50
CA PHE A 719 -12.51 -8.62 -10.39
C PHE A 719 -13.80 -8.36 -9.60
N THR A 720 -13.90 -8.86 -8.36
CA THR A 720 -15.14 -8.96 -7.59
C THR A 720 -15.42 -7.77 -6.66
N SER A 721 -14.69 -6.66 -6.75
CA SER A 721 -14.99 -5.46 -5.94
C SER A 721 -14.71 -4.10 -6.63
N PRO A 722 -15.26 -3.84 -7.83
CA PRO A 722 -14.99 -2.64 -8.61
C PRO A 722 -15.59 -1.35 -8.03
N ILE A 723 -16.53 -1.40 -7.07
CA ILE A 723 -17.04 -0.19 -6.40
C ILE A 723 -15.96 0.46 -5.54
N ARG A 724 -15.04 -0.34 -5.01
CA ARG A 724 -14.05 0.05 -3.99
C ARG A 724 -12.59 -0.24 -4.35
N ARG A 725 -12.30 -0.80 -5.53
CA ARG A 725 -10.94 -1.07 -6.03
C ARG A 725 -10.83 -0.77 -7.53
N TYR A 726 -9.93 0.14 -7.90
CA TYR A 726 -9.68 0.51 -9.29
C TYR A 726 -9.07 -0.63 -10.14
N PRO A 727 -8.20 -1.53 -9.59
CA PRO A 727 -7.74 -2.71 -10.34
C PRO A 727 -8.87 -3.61 -10.85
N ASP A 728 -9.95 -3.77 -10.09
CA ASP A 728 -11.13 -4.53 -10.51
C ASP A 728 -11.85 -3.82 -11.66
N LEU A 729 -11.97 -2.49 -11.61
CA LEU A 729 -12.53 -1.68 -12.70
C LEU A 729 -11.70 -1.76 -14.00
N VAL A 730 -10.37 -1.76 -13.89
CA VAL A 730 -9.46 -2.05 -15.01
C VAL A 730 -9.72 -3.45 -15.57
N CYS A 731 -9.84 -4.46 -14.71
CA CYS A 731 -10.13 -5.84 -15.09
C CYS A 731 -11.49 -5.98 -15.80
N HIS A 732 -12.53 -5.27 -15.35
CA HIS A 732 -13.84 -5.21 -16.02
C HIS A 732 -13.72 -4.65 -17.44
N ARG A 733 -13.01 -3.52 -17.63
CA ARG A 733 -12.82 -2.89 -18.95
C ARG A 733 -12.05 -3.80 -19.93
N VAL A 734 -11.00 -4.48 -19.44
CA VAL A 734 -10.22 -5.44 -20.27
C VAL A 734 -11.06 -6.67 -20.63
N LEU A 735 -11.86 -7.20 -19.69
CA LEU A 735 -12.75 -8.32 -19.98
C LEU A 735 -13.85 -7.92 -20.98
N GLU A 736 -14.40 -6.71 -20.85
CA GLU A 736 -15.39 -6.14 -21.76
C GLU A 736 -14.86 -5.97 -23.19
N SER A 737 -13.66 -5.41 -23.37
CA SER A 737 -13.09 -5.27 -24.73
C SER A 737 -12.81 -6.61 -25.42
N ILE A 738 -12.44 -7.65 -24.66
CA ILE A 738 -12.30 -9.02 -25.17
C ILE A 738 -13.65 -9.57 -25.66
N LEU A 739 -14.74 -9.34 -24.91
CA LEU A 739 -16.07 -9.85 -25.27
C LEU A 739 -16.68 -9.10 -26.45
N LEU A 740 -16.39 -7.81 -26.60
CA LEU A 740 -16.84 -6.96 -27.72
C LEU A 740 -15.95 -7.07 -28.97
N PHE A 741 -14.82 -7.79 -28.89
CA PHE A 741 -13.79 -7.86 -29.93
C PHE A 741 -13.20 -6.49 -30.30
N ASP A 742 -13.08 -5.60 -29.31
CA ASP A 742 -12.63 -4.22 -29.46
C ASP A 742 -11.10 -4.09 -29.29
N GLU A 743 -10.56 -2.87 -29.44
CA GLU A 743 -9.15 -2.56 -29.22
C GLU A 743 -8.71 -2.75 -27.75
N GLU A 744 -7.40 -2.68 -27.50
CA GLU A 744 -6.85 -2.73 -26.15
C GLU A 744 -7.14 -1.41 -25.41
N PRO A 745 -7.81 -1.43 -24.23
CA PRO A 745 -8.12 -0.21 -23.51
C PRO A 745 -6.88 0.41 -22.84
N TYR A 746 -5.81 -0.38 -22.66
CA TYR A 746 -4.57 0.00 -21.99
C TYR A 746 -3.38 -0.69 -22.64
N SER A 747 -2.25 0.02 -22.75
CA SER A 747 -0.97 -0.58 -23.12
C SER A 747 -0.29 -1.26 -21.92
N GLU A 748 0.75 -2.07 -22.17
CA GLU A 748 1.56 -2.68 -21.10
C GLU A 748 2.18 -1.63 -20.16
N GLU A 749 2.60 -0.47 -20.68
CA GLU A 749 3.20 0.59 -19.86
C GLU A 749 2.14 1.30 -19.00
N ASP A 750 0.92 1.50 -19.51
CA ASP A 750 -0.21 2.01 -18.71
C ASP A 750 -0.50 1.09 -17.53
N ILE A 751 -0.65 -0.22 -17.78
CA ILE A 751 -0.90 -1.23 -16.74
C ILE A 751 0.24 -1.26 -15.71
N LYS A 752 1.50 -1.14 -16.14
CA LYS A 752 2.66 -1.08 -15.26
C LYS A 752 2.65 0.16 -14.35
N VAL A 753 2.31 1.33 -14.88
CA VAL A 753 2.15 2.57 -14.08
C VAL A 753 0.96 2.43 -13.11
N MET A 754 -0.18 1.91 -13.58
CA MET A 754 -1.36 1.68 -12.74
C MET A 754 -1.08 0.68 -11.61
N GLY A 755 -0.30 -0.38 -11.86
CA GLY A 755 0.07 -1.37 -10.84
C GLY A 755 0.92 -0.76 -9.72
N LEU A 756 1.87 0.12 -10.08
CA LEU A 756 2.69 0.86 -9.11
C LEU A 756 1.85 1.83 -8.25
N HIS A 757 0.91 2.55 -8.87
CA HIS A 757 0.02 3.50 -8.19
C HIS A 757 -1.00 2.81 -7.28
N THR A 758 -1.77 1.86 -7.81
CA THR A 758 -2.81 1.14 -7.05
C THR A 758 -2.22 0.36 -5.87
N SER A 759 -1.03 -0.22 -6.02
CA SER A 759 -0.31 -0.86 -4.91
C SER A 759 0.24 0.14 -3.87
N HIS A 760 0.45 1.41 -4.24
CA HIS A 760 0.85 2.46 -3.31
C HIS A 760 -0.35 2.91 -2.46
N GLU A 761 -1.47 3.25 -3.10
CA GLU A 761 -2.67 3.69 -2.38
C GLU A 761 -3.29 2.58 -1.52
N GLU A 762 -3.21 1.30 -1.93
CA GLU A 762 -3.61 0.16 -1.07
C GLU A 762 -2.78 0.09 0.22
N ARG A 763 -1.45 0.27 0.14
CA ARG A 763 -0.57 0.29 1.32
C ARG A 763 -0.89 1.49 2.21
N LYS A 764 -1.05 2.67 1.61
CA LYS A 764 -1.40 3.92 2.30
C LYS A 764 -2.75 3.79 3.04
N ALA A 765 -3.75 3.18 2.40
CA ALA A 765 -5.05 2.87 3.00
C ALA A 765 -4.87 1.94 4.20
N THR A 766 -4.22 0.78 4.00
CA THR A 766 -3.94 -0.21 5.04
C THR A 766 -3.17 0.38 6.23
N ASP A 767 -2.16 1.22 5.97
CA ASP A 767 -1.39 1.91 7.00
C ASP A 767 -2.26 2.90 7.79
N SER A 768 -3.17 3.63 7.11
CA SER A 768 -4.08 4.57 7.76
C SER A 768 -5.14 3.90 8.63
N GLU A 769 -5.70 2.77 8.19
CA GLU A 769 -6.65 1.97 8.95
C GLU A 769 -6.00 1.36 10.19
N ARG A 770 -4.77 0.85 10.06
CA ARG A 770 -3.98 0.33 11.18
C ARG A 770 -3.61 1.43 12.17
N ASP A 771 -3.20 2.61 11.71
CA ASP A 771 -2.83 3.71 12.60
C ASP A 771 -4.07 4.31 13.30
N TYR A 772 -5.23 4.37 12.61
CA TYR A 772 -6.51 4.71 13.23
C TYR A 772 -6.92 3.68 14.30
N TYR A 773 -6.80 2.38 14.02
CA TYR A 773 -7.01 1.31 15.00
C TYR A 773 -6.14 1.51 16.23
N LYS A 774 -4.83 1.77 16.05
CA LYS A 774 -3.89 1.99 17.15
C LYS A 774 -4.23 3.23 17.96
N LEU A 775 -4.67 4.32 17.31
CA LEU A 775 -5.12 5.53 18.00
C LEU A 775 -6.36 5.26 18.85
N LYS A 776 -7.36 4.54 18.31
CA LYS A 776 -8.54 4.12 19.08
C LYS A 776 -8.21 3.12 20.19
N ALA A 777 -7.22 2.24 20.02
CA ALA A 777 -6.69 1.40 21.09
C ALA A 777 -6.02 2.21 22.22
N CYS A 778 -5.28 3.28 21.88
CA CYS A 778 -4.75 4.22 22.87
C CYS A 778 -5.89 4.88 23.69
N ARG A 779 -6.93 5.39 23.03
CA ARG A 779 -8.12 5.96 23.70
C ARG A 779 -8.82 4.95 24.61
N TYR A 780 -8.94 3.69 24.18
CA TYR A 780 -9.57 2.64 24.97
C TYR A 780 -8.80 2.34 26.25
N LEU A 781 -7.46 2.22 26.19
CA LEU A 781 -6.63 1.98 27.38
C LEU A 781 -6.63 3.19 28.34
N GLU A 782 -6.61 4.42 27.81
CA GLU A 782 -6.75 5.65 28.60
C GLU A 782 -8.10 5.68 29.34
N LYS A 783 -9.22 5.45 28.64
CA LYS A 783 -10.58 5.46 29.18
C LYS A 783 -10.83 4.35 30.21
N THR A 784 -10.30 3.14 29.97
CA THR A 784 -10.51 1.99 30.87
C THR A 784 -9.58 2.00 32.09
N GLY A 785 -8.44 2.70 32.02
CA GLY A 785 -7.47 2.77 33.12
C GLY A 785 -6.81 1.44 33.47
N ILE A 786 -6.86 0.44 32.58
CA ILE A 786 -6.22 -0.87 32.79
C ILE A 786 -4.70 -0.69 32.78
N LYS A 787 -4.04 -1.14 33.85
CA LYS A 787 -2.59 -0.95 34.03
C LYS A 787 -1.77 -2.23 33.96
N GLU A 788 -2.38 -3.41 34.11
CA GLU A 788 -1.65 -4.68 34.14
C GLU A 788 -2.13 -5.60 33.02
N PHE A 789 -1.18 -6.23 32.33
CA PHE A 789 -1.45 -7.12 31.21
C PHE A 789 -0.55 -8.35 31.27
N THR A 790 -1.01 -9.46 30.68
CA THR A 790 -0.10 -10.46 30.12
C THR A 790 0.16 -10.07 28.68
N ALA A 791 1.43 -10.02 28.28
CA ALA A 791 1.82 -9.70 26.93
C ALA A 791 2.61 -10.86 26.31
N THR A 792 2.41 -11.09 25.02
CA THR A 792 3.19 -12.01 24.18
C THR A 792 4.29 -11.24 23.47
N LEU A 793 5.56 -11.65 23.59
CA LEU A 793 6.64 -11.06 22.80
C LEU A 793 6.45 -11.40 21.31
N VAL A 794 6.02 -10.43 20.51
CA VAL A 794 5.82 -10.67 19.08
C VAL A 794 7.07 -10.38 18.27
N GLY A 795 7.94 -9.42 18.63
CA GLY A 795 9.14 -9.09 17.86
C GLY A 795 10.15 -8.25 18.63
N PHE A 796 11.32 -7.96 18.07
CA PHE A 796 12.25 -6.97 18.62
C PHE A 796 13.14 -6.33 17.56
N LYS A 797 13.71 -5.18 17.92
CA LYS A 797 14.81 -4.45 17.25
C LYS A 797 15.75 -3.99 18.37
N SER A 798 16.98 -3.55 18.03
CA SER A 798 17.95 -3.09 19.04
C SER A 798 17.33 -2.12 20.08
N ALA A 799 16.58 -1.09 19.67
CA ALA A 799 16.01 -0.13 20.62
C ALA A 799 14.71 -0.56 21.35
N VAL A 800 13.98 -1.59 20.88
CA VAL A 800 12.62 -1.92 21.38
C VAL A 800 12.25 -3.39 21.20
N ALA A 801 11.56 -3.97 22.18
CA ALA A 801 10.75 -5.17 22.01
C ALA A 801 9.30 -4.78 21.66
N PHE A 802 8.67 -5.54 20.76
CA PHE A 802 7.27 -5.40 20.36
C PHE A 802 6.47 -6.53 21.01
N VAL A 803 5.37 -6.18 21.69
CA VAL A 803 4.53 -7.15 22.39
C VAL A 803 3.06 -6.98 22.00
N GLU A 804 2.30 -8.08 22.04
CA GLU A 804 0.84 -8.07 21.91
C GLU A 804 0.25 -8.29 23.31
N LEU A 805 -0.56 -7.35 23.79
CA LEU A 805 -1.29 -7.48 25.04
C LEU A 805 -2.44 -8.49 24.84
N ASN A 806 -2.68 -9.39 25.79
CA ASN A 806 -3.66 -10.47 25.59
C ASN A 806 -5.12 -10.03 25.79
N ASN A 807 -5.38 -9.00 26.59
CA ASN A 807 -6.74 -8.50 26.87
C ASN A 807 -6.70 -7.01 27.26
N PRO A 808 -7.11 -6.07 26.38
CA PRO A 808 -7.52 -6.29 24.99
C PRO A 808 -6.35 -6.72 24.08
N PRO A 809 -6.62 -7.35 22.91
CA PRO A 809 -5.61 -7.67 21.90
C PRO A 809 -5.08 -6.40 21.21
N VAL A 810 -3.97 -5.86 21.72
CA VAL A 810 -3.41 -4.58 21.29
C VAL A 810 -1.89 -4.63 21.23
N GLU A 811 -1.29 -4.08 20.16
CA GLU A 811 0.16 -3.94 20.05
C GLU A 811 0.72 -2.86 20.99
N ALA A 812 1.79 -3.19 21.70
CA ALA A 812 2.55 -2.29 22.56
C ALA A 812 4.07 -2.47 22.36
N VAL A 813 4.86 -1.55 22.88
CA VAL A 813 6.33 -1.61 22.86
C VAL A 813 6.92 -1.54 24.26
N ILE A 814 8.03 -2.25 24.44
CA ILE A 814 8.88 -2.20 25.64
C ILE A 814 10.23 -1.63 25.21
N PRO A 815 10.67 -0.48 25.75
CA PRO A 815 11.99 0.07 25.50
C PRO A 815 13.10 -0.93 25.90
N ALA A 816 14.18 -1.00 25.13
CA ALA A 816 15.32 -1.89 25.42
C ALA A 816 15.91 -1.69 26.83
N ILE A 817 15.83 -0.48 27.38
CA ILE A 817 16.32 -0.14 28.72
C ILE A 817 15.60 -0.90 29.86
N GLU A 818 14.46 -1.52 29.62
CA GLU A 818 13.82 -2.43 30.56
C GLU A 818 14.60 -3.76 30.70
N PHE A 819 15.33 -4.17 29.65
CA PHE A 819 16.04 -5.46 29.59
C PHE A 819 17.56 -5.34 29.74
N THR A 820 18.15 -4.20 29.35
CA THR A 820 19.59 -3.92 29.38
C THR A 820 19.85 -2.51 29.93
N ASP A 821 21.05 -2.22 30.45
CA ASP A 821 21.41 -0.86 30.89
C ASP A 821 22.01 -0.03 29.75
N GLU A 822 22.47 -0.71 28.71
CA GLU A 822 23.06 -0.14 27.49
C GLU A 822 22.01 0.47 26.55
N GLY A 823 20.71 0.22 26.78
CA GLY A 823 19.62 0.73 25.94
C GLY A 823 19.50 0.05 24.58
N GLU A 824 20.20 -1.08 24.38
CA GLU A 824 20.14 -1.89 23.17
C GLU A 824 19.92 -3.37 23.50
N LEU A 825 19.06 -4.03 22.72
CA LEU A 825 18.81 -5.47 22.70
C LEU A 825 19.76 -6.14 21.70
N GLN A 826 20.66 -6.97 22.20
CA GLN A 826 21.51 -7.78 21.35
C GLN A 826 20.81 -9.09 21.00
N ALA A 827 20.55 -9.31 19.71
CA ALA A 827 20.06 -10.58 19.20
C ALA A 827 21.09 -11.68 19.44
N GLU A 828 20.65 -12.80 20.03
CA GLU A 828 21.42 -14.05 20.04
C GLU A 828 21.08 -14.91 18.81
N THR A 829 19.82 -14.84 18.37
CA THR A 829 19.29 -15.41 17.13
C THR A 829 18.25 -14.45 16.57
N ASP A 830 17.73 -14.70 15.36
CA ASP A 830 16.61 -13.92 14.78
C ASP A 830 15.31 -13.97 15.62
N PHE A 831 15.26 -14.85 16.63
CA PHE A 831 14.06 -15.13 17.43
C PHE A 831 14.26 -14.92 18.95
N THR A 832 15.50 -14.66 19.39
CA THR A 832 15.85 -14.56 20.81
C THR A 832 16.84 -13.45 21.11
N PHE A 833 16.68 -12.79 22.25
CA PHE A 833 17.66 -11.85 22.79
C PHE A 833 17.91 -12.13 24.27
N TYR A 834 19.11 -11.80 24.75
CA TYR A 834 19.47 -11.94 26.16
C TYR A 834 19.23 -10.64 26.93
N SER A 835 18.46 -10.73 28.02
CA SER A 835 18.35 -9.63 28.99
C SER A 835 19.41 -9.78 30.07
N LYS A 836 20.29 -8.78 30.17
CA LYS A 836 21.26 -8.67 31.27
C LYS A 836 20.58 -8.39 32.62
N LYS A 837 19.49 -7.61 32.63
CA LYS A 837 18.76 -7.24 33.85
C LYS A 837 18.03 -8.40 34.52
N TYR A 838 17.43 -9.28 33.71
CA TYR A 838 16.73 -10.47 34.21
C TYR A 838 17.58 -11.74 34.16
N THR A 839 18.83 -11.64 33.69
CA THR A 839 19.77 -12.76 33.51
C THR A 839 19.17 -13.90 32.68
N LYS A 840 18.30 -13.53 31.71
CA LYS A 840 17.35 -14.44 31.06
C LYS A 840 17.28 -14.17 29.55
N GLN A 841 17.24 -15.24 28.76
CA GLN A 841 16.92 -15.22 27.34
C GLN A 841 15.40 -15.07 27.14
N TYR A 842 14.98 -14.12 26.30
CA TYR A 842 13.61 -13.92 25.87
C TYR A 842 13.43 -14.43 24.45
N SER A 843 12.36 -15.19 24.21
CA SER A 843 12.04 -15.77 22.89
C SER A 843 10.73 -15.19 22.33
N LEU A 844 10.61 -15.05 21.00
CA LEU A 844 9.31 -14.70 20.42
C LEU A 844 8.22 -15.71 20.84
N GLY A 845 6.96 -15.28 20.87
CA GLY A 845 5.84 -16.08 21.36
C GLY A 845 5.79 -16.30 22.88
N GLU A 846 6.85 -15.97 23.63
CA GLU A 846 6.88 -16.04 25.09
C GLU A 846 5.90 -15.05 25.72
N THR A 847 5.22 -15.45 26.79
CA THR A 847 4.27 -14.62 27.54
C THR A 847 4.80 -14.22 28.91
N PHE A 848 4.66 -12.94 29.27
CA PHE A 848 5.08 -12.41 30.57
C PHE A 848 4.20 -11.23 31.03
N PRO A 849 4.15 -10.95 32.35
CA PRO A 849 3.39 -9.83 32.89
C PRO A 849 4.09 -8.49 32.63
N VAL A 850 3.34 -7.51 32.17
CA VAL A 850 3.77 -6.13 31.92
C VAL A 850 2.80 -5.14 32.58
N GLU A 851 3.27 -3.92 32.78
CA GLU A 851 2.44 -2.81 33.25
C GLU A 851 2.48 -1.62 32.29
N LEU A 852 1.38 -0.88 32.17
CA LEU A 852 1.29 0.34 31.37
C LEU A 852 2.26 1.39 31.92
N ASP A 853 3.16 1.89 31.08
CA ASP A 853 4.07 2.97 31.44
C ASP A 853 3.51 4.32 31.00
N ARG A 854 3.26 4.47 29.68
CA ARG A 854 2.69 5.68 29.09
C ARG A 854 2.00 5.38 27.76
N ILE A 855 1.07 6.26 27.38
CA ILE A 855 0.46 6.29 26.06
C ILE A 855 1.01 7.52 25.33
N ASP A 856 1.46 7.34 24.11
CA ASP A 856 1.96 8.40 23.24
C ASP A 856 1.00 8.57 22.07
N PHE A 857 0.13 9.58 22.17
CA PHE A 857 -0.83 9.87 21.10
C PHE A 857 -0.13 10.36 19.84
N GLU A 858 1.00 11.06 19.95
CA GLU A 858 1.68 11.64 18.78
C GLU A 858 2.47 10.58 18.00
N GLU A 859 3.20 9.70 18.67
CA GLU A 859 3.78 8.50 18.03
C GLU A 859 2.75 7.40 17.71
N ILE A 860 1.51 7.49 18.21
CA ILE A 860 0.47 6.46 18.15
C ILE A 860 0.98 5.12 18.70
N LYS A 861 1.50 5.16 19.94
CA LYS A 861 2.14 4.02 20.61
C LYS A 861 1.71 3.87 22.05
N ILE A 862 1.60 2.60 22.46
CA ILE A 862 1.44 2.20 23.85
C ILE A 862 2.79 1.68 24.34
N TYR A 863 3.33 2.32 25.38
CA TYR A 863 4.55 1.88 26.05
C TYR A 863 4.19 1.10 27.30
N VAL A 864 4.68 -0.13 27.40
CA VAL A 864 4.58 -0.97 28.58
C VAL A 864 5.97 -1.29 29.10
N LYS A 865 6.07 -1.60 30.40
CA LYS A 865 7.31 -1.93 31.09
C LYS A 865 7.19 -3.24 31.83
N MET A 866 8.33 -3.81 32.20
CA MET A 866 8.36 -5.13 32.82
C MET A 866 7.83 -5.05 34.25
N LYS A 867 6.80 -5.85 34.59
CA LYS A 867 6.22 -5.81 35.94
C LYS A 867 7.28 -6.24 36.97
N LYS A 868 7.64 -5.34 37.88
CA LYS A 868 8.68 -5.61 38.88
C LYS A 868 8.28 -6.81 39.74
N PHE A 869 9.18 -7.79 39.84
CA PHE A 869 9.02 -8.93 40.74
C PHE A 869 8.98 -8.44 42.19
N GLN A 870 7.78 -8.32 42.77
CA GLN A 870 7.64 -8.36 44.21
C GLN A 870 8.02 -9.76 44.67
N LYS A 871 9.17 -9.90 45.34
CA LYS A 871 9.40 -11.06 46.20
C LYS A 871 8.24 -11.11 47.19
N LYS A 872 7.45 -12.19 47.15
CA LYS A 872 6.68 -12.58 48.34
C LYS A 872 7.72 -12.81 49.45
N GLY A 873 7.60 -12.02 50.51
CA GLY A 873 8.53 -12.01 51.65
C GLY A 873 8.48 -13.30 52.45
#